data_AF-A0A938IZ83-F1
#
_entry.id   AF-A0A938IZ83-F1
#
_cell.length_a   1.000
_cell.length_b   1.000
_cell.length_c   1.000
_cell.angle_alpha   90.00
_cell.angle_beta   90.00
_cell.angle_gamma   90.00
#
_symmetry.space_group_name_H-M   'P 1'
#
loop_
_entity.id
_entity.type
_entity.pdbx_description
1 polymer ?
#
loop_
_entity_poly.entity_id
_entity_poly.type
_entity_poly.pdbx_seq_one_letter_code
_entity_poly.pdbx_strand_id
1 'polypeptide(L)'
;MGDTSTGGSSKPLAGLRVVTTANALPAAIVGQHLSDAGAEVWLLEPPGGSRLRASSAWEVWARGQRSVVVDLTQDDDRARARALIARSDVFVDSWAPGVAARLGLAADDLCADNPRLVHVRISAFGDDTRYAAAEGWEAAVMAAMGGPQGFASLTMRPGPAFVSTPYASVAAAHLSIQGALGALVERERSGAGQQLEVTLARSLVAYDTWNWLLHVLAERYSQAFAVGSAMDADRLVPNTPMFFRLLVGMSKDGQWLQFSQTTDRLWHAFLRACDLDPEDPAVLAMENAEEDDVRVAFWETLLAAVRGRTADEWAAVFDADPNVWADVYRGGPGTLEHQQLVADGRVGYSASGTRVPGGLALARDWTVDPSVPPPDLGADAAALDGVLAEAPAPATGGDAAGDGPALDGVTIVEIGSFFAAPFGATLLAEQGARVIKIETGVGDAIRHLMPFPELSGIKVLQGKESVSLDIATPEGLATVRELVARADVVLQTFRGGVVDRLGVAPADLLAVRPDLVYVSAPGYGEGPPCGAKPAFAPTMGAASGMAVRNVGGLDLVPRGPDLDLVTVKRTAMRLATGASSPANSDGVAALGVGTALAIGIYGRVRHGTGDVLRTSMLSSVAHSLADTSVVGPGGTPTPAPDAELYGIGPWHRLYETADGWVMVTVERPAARARLAARLGVDPAADADALAAQIADALRDATAVEWESELLPEGVTVVAVSPWGLDRTFVVGDIAEELGLRAPSTHPTLDEYPRASSYVRFSRSRSVLGDAPMCGQDTERVLAELAEPAVDARS
;
A
#
# COMPACT_ATOMS: atom_id res chain seq x y z
N MET A 1 -2.03 -39.12 -32.26
CA MET A 1 -2.54 -38.14 -33.23
C MET A 1 -3.77 -37.50 -32.60
N GLY A 2 -3.82 -36.23 -32.22
CA GLY A 2 -2.84 -35.15 -32.29
C GLY A 2 -2.55 -34.59 -30.90
N ASP A 3 -1.32 -34.13 -30.76
CA ASP A 3 -0.75 -33.40 -29.63
C ASP A 3 -1.26 -31.96 -29.68
N THR A 4 -2.11 -31.58 -28.74
CA THR A 4 -2.46 -30.17 -28.47
C THR A 4 -1.54 -29.66 -27.36
N SER A 5 -0.28 -29.40 -27.70
CA SER A 5 0.55 -28.45 -26.96
C SER A 5 0.04 -27.04 -27.24
N THR A 6 -0.99 -26.61 -26.51
CA THR A 6 -1.29 -25.18 -26.37
C THR A 6 -0.14 -24.56 -25.58
N GLY A 7 0.65 -23.72 -26.24
CA GLY A 7 1.81 -23.05 -25.65
C GLY A 7 1.45 -22.37 -24.33
N GLY A 8 2.15 -22.73 -23.25
CA GLY A 8 2.03 -22.02 -21.99
C GLY A 8 2.50 -20.59 -22.20
N SER A 9 1.63 -19.62 -21.95
CA SER A 9 1.97 -18.20 -21.98
C SER A 9 3.16 -17.96 -21.04
N SER A 10 4.23 -17.34 -21.54
CA SER A 10 5.35 -16.92 -20.70
C SER A 10 4.87 -15.85 -19.71
N LYS A 11 5.35 -15.90 -18.46
CA LYS A 11 5.02 -14.88 -17.46
C LYS A 11 5.30 -13.45 -18.00
N PRO A 12 4.55 -12.41 -17.56
CA PRO A 12 4.58 -11.08 -18.16
C PRO A 12 5.97 -10.47 -18.26
N LEU A 13 6.82 -10.69 -17.26
CA LEU A 13 8.16 -10.12 -17.17
C LEU A 13 9.28 -11.08 -17.63
N ALA A 14 8.92 -12.23 -18.20
CA ALA A 14 9.88 -13.22 -18.70
C ALA A 14 10.87 -12.59 -19.67
N GLY A 15 12.16 -12.82 -19.40
CA GLY A 15 13.27 -12.28 -20.19
C GLY A 15 13.65 -10.83 -19.83
N LEU A 16 13.11 -10.23 -18.77
CA LEU A 16 13.73 -9.07 -18.14
C LEU A 16 14.85 -9.52 -17.21
N ARG A 17 15.96 -8.79 -17.20
CA ARG A 17 17.02 -8.94 -16.19
C ARG A 17 17.01 -7.75 -15.23
N VAL A 18 16.91 -8.04 -13.94
CA VAL A 18 16.84 -7.03 -12.88
C VAL A 18 17.98 -7.28 -11.90
N VAL A 19 18.67 -6.22 -11.48
CA VAL A 19 19.63 -6.27 -10.38
C VAL A 19 19.07 -5.46 -9.23
N THR A 20 19.10 -6.01 -8.02
CA THR A 20 18.71 -5.30 -6.81
C THR A 20 19.73 -5.53 -5.71
N THR A 21 20.00 -4.50 -4.92
CA THR A 21 20.86 -4.62 -3.74
C THR A 21 20.14 -5.31 -2.57
N ALA A 22 18.80 -5.34 -2.57
CA ALA A 22 17.90 -5.97 -1.60
C ALA A 22 18.33 -5.88 -0.12
N ASN A 23 19.05 -4.82 0.26
CA ASN A 23 19.56 -4.63 1.62
C ASN A 23 18.60 -3.80 2.47
N ALA A 24 17.46 -3.37 1.91
CA ALA A 24 16.35 -2.75 2.62
C ALA A 24 15.03 -3.35 2.15
N LEU A 25 14.03 -3.35 3.05
CA LEU A 25 12.72 -3.93 2.80
C LEU A 25 12.08 -3.50 1.46
N PRO A 26 12.03 -2.21 1.08
CA PRO A 26 11.40 -1.83 -0.18
C PRO A 26 12.07 -2.45 -1.41
N ALA A 27 13.41 -2.46 -1.48
CA ALA A 27 14.14 -3.06 -2.60
C ALA A 27 13.99 -4.60 -2.68
N ALA A 28 13.79 -5.26 -1.53
CA ALA A 28 13.51 -6.69 -1.47
C ALA A 28 12.10 -7.02 -1.98
N ILE A 29 11.09 -6.21 -1.62
CA ILE A 29 9.71 -6.34 -2.14
C ILE A 29 9.67 -6.10 -3.66
N VAL A 30 10.43 -5.12 -4.18
CA VAL A 30 10.59 -4.90 -5.62
C VAL A 30 11.14 -6.15 -6.31
N GLY A 31 12.25 -6.69 -5.80
CA GLY A 31 12.86 -7.92 -6.33
C GLY A 31 11.89 -9.10 -6.31
N GLN A 32 11.18 -9.29 -5.19
CA GLN A 32 10.17 -10.34 -5.06
C GLN A 32 9.12 -10.26 -6.17
N HIS A 33 8.44 -9.12 -6.29
CA HIS A 33 7.28 -9.03 -7.18
C HIS A 33 7.68 -9.10 -8.66
N LEU A 34 8.85 -8.57 -9.02
CA LEU A 34 9.39 -8.71 -10.39
C LEU A 34 9.76 -10.17 -10.70
N SER A 35 10.40 -10.87 -9.74
CA SER A 35 10.72 -12.31 -9.85
C SER A 35 9.47 -13.18 -9.97
N ASP A 36 8.48 -12.93 -9.10
CA ASP A 36 7.18 -13.62 -9.09
C ASP A 36 6.48 -13.51 -10.46
N ALA A 37 6.54 -12.33 -11.09
CA ALA A 37 6.01 -12.04 -12.42
C ALA A 37 6.94 -12.45 -13.58
N GLY A 38 8.07 -13.10 -13.30
CA GLY A 38 8.89 -13.81 -14.28
C GLY A 38 10.24 -13.19 -14.66
N ALA A 39 10.62 -12.06 -14.05
CA ALA A 39 11.92 -11.46 -14.31
C ALA A 39 13.07 -12.31 -13.73
N GLU A 40 14.23 -12.31 -14.40
CA GLU A 40 15.47 -12.83 -13.83
C GLU A 40 16.06 -11.78 -12.87
N VAL A 41 15.90 -12.00 -11.56
CA VAL A 41 16.35 -11.05 -10.54
C VAL A 41 17.65 -11.52 -9.88
N TRP A 42 18.66 -10.66 -9.90
CA TRP A 42 19.96 -10.85 -9.27
C TRP A 42 20.08 -9.99 -8.01
N LEU A 43 20.32 -10.66 -6.88
CA LEU A 43 20.66 -10.06 -5.60
C LEU A 43 22.16 -9.74 -5.59
N LEU A 44 22.48 -8.45 -5.57
CA LEU A 44 23.84 -7.94 -5.41
C LEU A 44 24.13 -7.76 -3.91
N GLU A 45 24.74 -8.77 -3.30
CA GLU A 45 24.87 -8.84 -1.84
C GLU A 45 26.29 -8.53 -1.34
N PRO A 46 26.43 -7.85 -0.18
CA PRO A 46 27.74 -7.61 0.43
C PRO A 46 28.34 -8.90 1.02
N PRO A 47 29.62 -8.89 1.42
CA PRO A 47 30.19 -9.96 2.23
C PRO A 47 29.39 -10.15 3.52
N GLY A 48 28.78 -11.32 3.70
CA GLY A 48 27.85 -11.61 4.80
C GLY A 48 26.37 -11.62 4.41
N GLY A 49 26.02 -11.20 3.19
CA GLY A 49 24.67 -11.23 2.66
C GLY A 49 23.81 -10.04 3.06
N SER A 50 22.61 -9.96 2.47
CA SER A 50 21.59 -8.98 2.88
C SER A 50 21.24 -9.17 4.36
N ARG A 51 21.08 -8.06 5.08
CA ARG A 51 20.60 -8.09 6.48
C ARG A 51 19.21 -8.73 6.63
N LEU A 52 18.43 -8.78 5.55
CA LEU A 52 17.10 -9.37 5.56
C LEU A 52 17.12 -10.91 5.56
N ARG A 53 18.27 -11.55 5.32
CA ARG A 53 18.42 -13.02 5.40
C ARG A 53 18.08 -13.58 6.78
N ALA A 54 18.20 -12.79 7.84
CA ALA A 54 17.87 -13.19 9.21
C ALA A 54 16.34 -13.23 9.48
N SER A 55 15.53 -12.65 8.59
CA SER A 55 14.07 -12.66 8.69
C SER A 55 13.51 -13.97 8.16
N SER A 56 12.48 -14.50 8.82
CA SER A 56 11.68 -15.62 8.30
C SER A 56 11.03 -15.30 6.95
N ALA A 57 10.74 -14.03 6.67
CA ALA A 57 10.18 -13.60 5.40
C ALA A 57 11.20 -13.57 4.25
N TRP A 58 12.47 -13.90 4.48
CA TRP A 58 13.44 -14.10 3.40
C TRP A 58 12.97 -15.15 2.38
N GLU A 59 12.24 -16.17 2.84
CA GLU A 59 11.62 -17.20 1.99
C GLU A 59 10.57 -16.64 1.02
N VAL A 60 10.05 -15.44 1.31
CA VAL A 60 9.11 -14.73 0.45
C VAL A 60 9.85 -13.71 -0.38
N TRP A 61 10.68 -12.88 0.25
CA TRP A 61 11.31 -11.74 -0.42
C TRP A 61 12.38 -12.12 -1.43
N ALA A 62 13.02 -13.29 -1.29
CA ALA A 62 14.13 -13.71 -2.14
C ALA A 62 13.85 -14.96 -2.99
N ARG A 63 12.62 -15.51 -2.95
CA ARG A 63 12.28 -16.70 -3.74
C ARG A 63 12.45 -16.47 -5.24
N GLY A 64 12.97 -17.49 -5.92
CA GLY A 64 13.18 -17.47 -7.38
C GLY A 64 14.25 -16.49 -7.86
N GLN A 65 14.96 -15.81 -6.96
CA GLN A 65 16.05 -14.90 -7.30
C GLN A 65 17.39 -15.63 -7.31
N ARG A 66 18.40 -14.95 -7.83
CA ARG A 66 19.80 -15.39 -7.88
C ARG A 66 20.65 -14.57 -6.94
N SER A 67 21.68 -15.15 -6.33
CA SER A 67 22.55 -14.45 -5.37
C SER A 67 24.00 -14.41 -5.81
N VAL A 68 24.59 -13.22 -5.81
CA VAL A 68 26.03 -13.00 -6.00
C VAL A 68 26.59 -12.14 -4.88
N VAL A 69 27.72 -12.56 -4.33
CA VAL A 69 28.46 -11.78 -3.32
C VAL A 69 29.45 -10.88 -4.04
N VAL A 70 29.39 -9.58 -3.72
CA VAL A 70 30.35 -8.58 -4.18
C VAL A 70 30.83 -7.74 -3.00
N ASP A 71 32.14 -7.68 -2.82
CA ASP A 71 32.75 -6.70 -1.93
C ASP A 71 33.04 -5.43 -2.71
N LEU A 72 32.11 -4.47 -2.68
CA LEU A 72 32.26 -3.19 -3.38
C LEU A 72 33.41 -2.30 -2.86
N THR A 73 34.12 -2.73 -1.80
CA THR A 73 35.40 -2.11 -1.42
C THR A 73 36.55 -2.53 -2.33
N GLN A 74 36.42 -3.67 -3.02
CA GLN A 74 37.41 -4.21 -3.94
C GLN A 74 37.14 -3.78 -5.39
N ASP A 75 38.18 -3.37 -6.10
CA ASP A 75 38.08 -2.86 -7.47
C ASP A 75 37.50 -3.89 -8.45
N ASP A 76 37.93 -5.15 -8.34
CA ASP A 76 37.48 -6.25 -9.21
C ASP A 76 35.98 -6.54 -9.03
N ASP A 77 35.49 -6.52 -7.78
CA ASP A 77 34.07 -6.76 -7.49
C ASP A 77 33.20 -5.56 -7.88
N ARG A 78 33.70 -4.32 -7.76
CA ARG A 78 33.04 -3.15 -8.36
C ARG A 78 32.91 -3.29 -9.88
N ALA A 79 33.97 -3.74 -10.56
CA ALA A 79 33.96 -3.96 -12.00
C ALA A 79 32.94 -5.05 -12.40
N ARG A 80 32.86 -6.15 -11.65
CA ARG A 80 31.88 -7.22 -11.86
C ARG A 80 30.45 -6.75 -11.65
N ALA A 81 30.18 -6.01 -10.57
CA ALA A 81 28.88 -5.42 -10.29
C ALA A 81 28.44 -4.46 -11.42
N ARG A 82 29.32 -3.55 -11.82
CA ARG A 82 29.08 -2.61 -12.94
C ARG A 82 28.81 -3.34 -14.25
N ALA A 83 29.57 -4.41 -14.54
CA ALA A 83 29.40 -5.22 -15.74
C ALA A 83 28.07 -6.01 -15.76
N LEU A 84 27.59 -6.48 -14.62
CA LEU A 84 26.26 -7.09 -14.49
C LEU A 84 25.15 -6.06 -14.72
N ILE A 85 25.26 -4.89 -14.09
CA ILE A 85 24.28 -3.80 -14.24
C ILE A 85 24.21 -3.31 -15.70
N ALA A 86 25.35 -3.20 -16.38
CA ALA A 86 25.41 -2.84 -17.80
C ALA A 86 24.68 -3.82 -18.73
N ARG A 87 24.35 -5.03 -18.26
CA ARG A 87 23.62 -6.08 -18.98
C ARG A 87 22.20 -6.32 -18.45
N SER A 88 21.72 -5.40 -17.63
CA SER A 88 20.41 -5.48 -16.98
C SER A 88 19.44 -4.47 -17.57
N ASP A 89 18.14 -4.78 -17.52
CA ASP A 89 17.07 -3.86 -17.89
C ASP A 89 16.77 -2.86 -16.78
N VAL A 90 16.81 -3.34 -15.54
CA VAL A 90 16.49 -2.56 -14.34
C VAL A 90 17.57 -2.74 -13.29
N PHE A 91 18.00 -1.64 -12.67
CA PHE A 91 18.82 -1.68 -11.46
C PHE A 91 18.09 -0.96 -10.32
N VAL A 92 17.98 -1.61 -9.17
CA VAL A 92 17.30 -1.09 -7.97
C VAL A 92 18.28 -0.98 -6.82
N ASP A 93 18.47 0.24 -6.33
CA ASP A 93 19.25 0.48 -5.11
C ASP A 93 18.43 1.19 -4.04
N SER A 94 18.84 0.96 -2.80
CA SER A 94 18.26 1.59 -1.61
C SER A 94 19.34 2.18 -0.72
N TRP A 95 20.41 2.68 -1.33
CA TRP A 95 21.55 3.21 -0.59
C TRP A 95 21.29 4.62 -0.09
N ALA A 96 21.92 4.96 1.04
CA ALA A 96 21.90 6.32 1.57
C ALA A 96 22.56 7.30 0.57
N PRO A 97 22.22 8.61 0.64
CA PRO A 97 22.80 9.62 -0.23
C PRO A 97 24.33 9.58 -0.30
N GLY A 98 24.87 9.73 -1.52
CA GLY A 98 26.31 9.70 -1.81
C GLY A 98 27.00 8.33 -1.76
N VAL A 99 26.35 7.27 -1.26
CA VAL A 99 26.96 5.93 -1.16
C VAL A 99 27.22 5.34 -2.55
N ALA A 100 26.28 5.43 -3.49
CA ALA A 100 26.42 4.91 -4.85
C ALA A 100 27.68 5.48 -5.55
N ALA A 101 27.88 6.80 -5.47
CA ALA A 101 29.04 7.47 -6.04
C ALA A 101 30.36 7.00 -5.41
N ARG A 102 30.42 6.86 -4.08
CA ARG A 102 31.59 6.32 -3.37
C ARG A 102 31.90 4.87 -3.77
N LEU A 103 30.87 4.09 -4.11
CA LEU A 103 31.01 2.71 -4.58
C LEU A 103 31.30 2.64 -6.09
N GLY A 104 31.45 3.75 -6.81
CA GLY A 104 31.70 3.76 -8.25
C GLY A 104 30.52 3.26 -9.09
N LEU A 105 29.30 3.32 -8.53
CA LEU A 105 28.05 2.86 -9.12
C LEU A 105 27.04 4.02 -9.17
N ALA A 106 27.50 5.23 -9.49
CA ALA A 106 26.64 6.39 -9.67
C ALA A 106 25.68 6.17 -10.86
N ALA A 107 24.44 6.65 -10.73
CA ALA A 107 23.39 6.48 -11.73
C ALA A 107 23.82 6.97 -13.11
N ASP A 108 24.42 8.16 -13.19
CA ASP A 108 24.88 8.76 -14.45
C ASP A 108 25.93 7.90 -15.16
N ASP A 109 26.87 7.32 -14.41
CA ASP A 109 27.89 6.43 -14.97
C ASP A 109 27.27 5.11 -15.47
N LEU A 110 26.33 4.55 -14.72
CA LEU A 110 25.64 3.31 -15.08
C LEU A 110 24.73 3.49 -16.31
N CYS A 111 24.02 4.62 -16.39
CA CYS A 111 23.20 4.98 -17.54
C CYS A 111 24.05 5.35 -18.77
N ALA A 112 25.27 5.87 -18.59
CA ALA A 112 26.21 6.08 -19.69
C ALA A 112 26.72 4.75 -20.27
N ASP A 113 27.01 3.77 -19.41
CA ASP A 113 27.42 2.42 -19.83
C ASP A 113 26.28 1.65 -20.51
N ASN A 114 25.05 1.83 -20.02
CA ASN A 114 23.84 1.23 -20.58
C ASN A 114 22.74 2.30 -20.72
N PRO A 115 22.64 2.97 -21.89
CA PRO A 115 21.62 3.99 -22.15
C PRO A 115 20.17 3.48 -22.12
N ARG A 116 19.97 2.15 -22.06
CA ARG A 116 18.66 1.48 -21.95
C ARG A 116 18.28 1.13 -20.52
N LEU A 117 19.16 1.38 -19.55
CA LEU A 117 18.95 1.04 -18.14
C LEU A 117 17.84 1.88 -17.53
N VAL A 118 16.88 1.21 -16.90
CA VAL A 118 15.97 1.82 -15.94
C VAL A 118 16.59 1.73 -14.56
N HIS A 119 17.05 2.84 -14.02
CA HIS A 119 17.63 2.88 -12.68
C HIS A 119 16.60 3.38 -11.69
N VAL A 120 16.32 2.61 -10.64
CA VAL A 120 15.37 2.95 -9.59
C VAL A 120 16.11 3.15 -8.29
N ARG A 121 16.05 4.38 -7.79
CA ARG A 121 16.62 4.74 -6.51
C ARG A 121 15.54 4.92 -5.46
N ILE A 122 15.68 4.19 -4.36
CA ILE A 122 14.79 4.26 -3.20
C ILE A 122 15.52 4.89 -2.02
N SER A 123 15.05 6.03 -1.53
CA SER A 123 15.62 6.68 -0.34
C SER A 123 14.53 7.02 0.68
N ALA A 124 14.90 7.43 1.89
CA ALA A 124 13.89 7.77 2.90
C ALA A 124 13.22 9.12 2.63
N PHE A 125 14.04 10.17 2.47
CA PHE A 125 13.59 11.56 2.34
C PHE A 125 14.06 12.23 1.04
N GLY A 126 15.02 11.65 0.30
CA GLY A 126 15.69 12.31 -0.82
C GLY A 126 17.00 12.99 -0.39
N ASP A 127 17.76 13.46 -1.38
CA ASP A 127 19.15 13.90 -1.20
C ASP A 127 19.28 15.36 -0.73
N ASP A 128 18.36 16.23 -1.17
CA ASP A 128 18.43 17.67 -0.94
C ASP A 128 17.49 18.09 0.20
N THR A 129 17.61 17.43 1.34
CA THR A 129 16.73 17.63 2.51
C THR A 129 17.53 17.66 3.80
N ARG A 130 17.00 18.30 4.85
CA ARG A 130 17.58 18.26 6.21
C ARG A 130 17.66 16.84 6.76
N TYR A 131 16.85 15.94 6.21
CA TYR A 131 16.81 14.52 6.54
C TYR A 131 17.74 13.64 5.68
N ALA A 132 18.56 14.21 4.79
CA ALA A 132 19.41 13.42 3.91
C ALA A 132 20.42 12.53 4.66
N ALA A 133 20.85 12.94 5.86
CA ALA A 133 21.72 12.17 6.74
C ALA A 133 20.99 11.09 7.57
N ALA A 134 19.65 11.11 7.58
CA ALA A 134 18.85 10.13 8.30
C ALA A 134 19.07 8.74 7.72
N GLU A 135 19.27 7.75 8.60
CA GLU A 135 19.14 6.36 8.17
C GLU A 135 17.69 6.10 7.76
N GLY A 136 17.51 5.42 6.62
CA GLY A 136 16.19 5.20 6.04
C GLY A 136 15.35 4.13 6.73
N TRP A 137 15.06 4.35 8.00
CA TRP A 137 14.20 3.50 8.81
C TRP A 137 12.74 3.93 8.72
N GLU A 138 11.85 2.94 8.60
CA GLU A 138 10.40 3.10 8.60
C GLU A 138 9.92 4.05 9.72
N ALA A 139 10.32 3.79 10.97
CA ALA A 139 9.84 4.56 12.11
C ALA A 139 10.30 6.02 12.11
N ALA A 140 11.48 6.33 11.55
CA ALA A 140 11.94 7.70 11.38
C ALA A 140 11.08 8.46 10.36
N VAL A 141 10.78 7.83 9.23
CA VAL A 141 9.87 8.40 8.21
C VAL A 141 8.47 8.60 8.79
N MET A 142 7.93 7.58 9.47
CA MET A 142 6.62 7.66 10.11
C MET A 142 6.57 8.80 11.13
N ALA A 143 7.61 8.97 11.96
CA ALA A 143 7.68 10.05 12.95
C ALA A 143 7.65 11.44 12.31
N ALA A 144 8.52 11.68 11.33
CA ALA A 144 8.61 12.96 10.63
C ALA A 144 7.30 13.31 9.89
N MET A 145 6.62 12.29 9.36
CA MET A 145 5.40 12.43 8.56
C MET A 145 4.10 12.34 9.37
N GLY A 146 4.15 12.32 10.72
CA GLY A 146 2.93 12.36 11.54
C GLY A 146 2.20 11.03 11.73
N GLY A 147 2.85 9.91 11.39
CA GLY A 147 2.34 8.56 11.65
C GLY A 147 2.01 8.33 13.13
N PRO A 148 2.98 8.45 14.06
CA PRO A 148 2.75 8.19 15.48
C PRO A 148 1.64 9.02 16.11
N GLN A 149 1.49 10.27 15.70
CA GLN A 149 0.40 11.14 16.15
C GLN A 149 -0.96 10.73 15.58
N GLY A 150 -1.01 10.35 14.29
CA GLY A 150 -2.24 9.83 13.67
C GLY A 150 -2.71 8.49 14.27
N PHE A 151 -1.82 7.76 14.93
CA PHE A 151 -2.09 6.50 15.62
C PHE A 151 -2.17 6.63 17.15
N ALA A 152 -2.20 7.84 17.73
CA ALA A 152 -2.15 8.03 19.19
C ALA A 152 -3.19 7.20 19.97
N SER A 153 -4.40 7.04 19.42
CA SER A 153 -5.50 6.24 20.00
C SER A 153 -5.25 4.72 20.06
N LEU A 154 -4.11 4.23 19.56
CA LEU A 154 -3.65 2.86 19.82
C LEU A 154 -3.26 2.62 21.27
N THR A 155 -2.95 3.68 22.02
CA THR A 155 -2.53 3.59 23.42
C THR A 155 -3.55 4.23 24.34
N MET A 156 -3.53 3.80 25.61
CA MET A 156 -4.33 4.43 26.66
C MET A 156 -3.60 5.61 27.33
N ARG A 157 -2.29 5.76 27.06
CA ARG A 157 -1.49 6.86 27.58
C ARG A 157 -1.60 8.08 26.66
N PRO A 158 -1.37 9.30 27.15
CA PRO A 158 -1.23 10.46 26.30
C PRO A 158 -0.03 10.33 25.35
N GLY A 159 -0.12 11.02 24.20
CA GLY A 159 0.98 11.15 23.25
C GLY A 159 0.95 10.14 22.10
N PRO A 160 2.01 10.13 21.28
CA PRO A 160 2.08 9.34 20.06
C PRO A 160 2.28 7.85 20.35
N ALA A 161 1.84 7.01 19.40
CA ALA A 161 2.00 5.57 19.43
C ALA A 161 3.00 5.09 18.37
N PHE A 162 3.85 4.12 18.71
CA PHE A 162 4.72 3.48 17.73
C PHE A 162 3.89 2.72 16.69
N VAL A 163 4.28 2.85 15.42
CA VAL A 163 3.59 2.21 14.29
C VAL A 163 4.41 1.02 13.80
N SER A 164 3.85 -0.18 13.97
CA SER A 164 4.57 -1.43 13.68
C SER A 164 4.48 -1.89 12.22
N THR A 165 3.46 -1.46 11.47
CA THR A 165 3.26 -1.85 10.07
C THR A 165 4.17 -1.04 9.13
N PRO A 166 4.85 -1.68 8.15
CA PRO A 166 5.85 -1.03 7.32
C PRO A 166 5.24 -0.28 6.13
N TYR A 167 4.34 0.66 6.41
CA TYR A 167 3.59 1.43 5.40
C TYR A 167 4.51 2.12 4.38
N ALA A 168 5.45 2.94 4.83
CA ALA A 168 6.28 3.76 3.93
C ALA A 168 7.16 2.89 3.02
N SER A 169 7.72 1.81 3.57
CA SER A 169 8.50 0.82 2.83
C SER A 169 7.66 0.09 1.76
N VAL A 170 6.45 -0.35 2.11
CA VAL A 170 5.54 -1.05 1.19
C VAL A 170 5.08 -0.12 0.07
N ALA A 171 4.72 1.13 0.38
CA ALA A 171 4.35 2.11 -0.63
C ALA A 171 5.50 2.44 -1.58
N ALA A 172 6.70 2.66 -1.05
CA ALA A 172 7.88 2.93 -1.87
C ALA A 172 8.20 1.76 -2.81
N ALA A 173 8.03 0.51 -2.34
CA ALA A 173 8.25 -0.66 -3.18
C ALA A 173 7.25 -0.74 -4.35
N HIS A 174 5.95 -0.60 -4.09
CA HIS A 174 4.94 -0.68 -5.13
C HIS A 174 5.04 0.47 -6.14
N LEU A 175 5.29 1.69 -5.68
CA LEU A 175 5.52 2.84 -6.57
C LEU A 175 6.80 2.68 -7.40
N SER A 176 7.85 2.06 -6.84
CA SER A 176 9.06 1.70 -7.57
C SER A 176 8.79 0.68 -8.68
N ILE A 177 7.97 -0.35 -8.42
CA ILE A 177 7.57 -1.32 -9.45
C ILE A 177 6.75 -0.64 -10.55
N GLN A 178 5.74 0.15 -10.17
CA GLN A 178 4.88 0.86 -11.11
C GLN A 178 5.69 1.80 -12.01
N GLY A 179 6.56 2.62 -11.40
CA GLY A 179 7.44 3.53 -12.13
C GLY A 179 8.40 2.78 -13.04
N ALA A 180 9.06 1.72 -12.57
CA ALA A 180 10.00 0.94 -13.37
C ALA A 180 9.32 0.34 -14.60
N LEU A 181 8.14 -0.25 -14.43
CA LEU A 181 7.37 -0.82 -15.53
C LEU A 181 6.86 0.27 -16.49
N GLY A 182 6.44 1.44 -15.97
CA GLY A 182 6.10 2.60 -16.81
C GLY A 182 7.29 3.11 -17.63
N ALA A 183 8.47 3.24 -17.03
CA ALA A 183 9.70 3.60 -17.73
C ALA A 183 10.09 2.56 -18.78
N LEU A 184 9.87 1.26 -18.51
CA LEU A 184 10.09 0.21 -19.50
C LEU A 184 9.10 0.31 -20.67
N VAL A 185 7.83 0.66 -20.43
CA VAL A 185 6.84 0.95 -21.51
C VAL A 185 7.28 2.14 -22.38
N GLU A 186 7.80 3.21 -21.78
CA GLU A 186 8.38 4.33 -22.52
C GLU A 186 9.60 3.89 -23.33
N ARG A 187 10.48 3.09 -22.74
CA ARG A 187 11.69 2.56 -23.38
C ARG A 187 11.38 1.68 -24.59
N GLU A 188 10.28 0.92 -24.60
CA GLU A 188 9.90 0.14 -25.80
C GLU A 188 9.61 1.03 -27.02
N ARG A 189 9.26 2.31 -26.79
CA ARG A 189 9.00 3.30 -27.85
C ARG A 189 10.23 4.14 -28.19
N SER A 190 10.88 4.70 -27.18
CA SER A 190 12.02 5.60 -27.39
C SER A 190 13.33 4.85 -27.62
N GLY A 191 13.45 3.63 -27.08
CA GLY A 191 14.69 2.88 -27.04
C GLY A 191 15.65 3.30 -25.92
N ALA A 192 15.30 4.27 -25.07
CA ALA A 192 16.16 4.80 -24.00
C ALA A 192 15.60 4.51 -22.60
N GLY A 193 16.49 4.22 -21.66
CA GLY A 193 16.18 4.06 -20.25
C GLY A 193 16.11 5.41 -19.53
N GLN A 194 15.93 5.38 -18.21
CA GLN A 194 15.86 6.59 -17.39
C GLN A 194 16.06 6.27 -15.91
N GLN A 195 16.44 7.28 -15.14
CA GLN A 195 16.51 7.24 -13.68
C GLN A 195 15.15 7.60 -13.05
N LEU A 196 14.83 6.92 -11.96
CA LEU A 196 13.65 7.12 -11.13
C LEU A 196 14.05 7.38 -9.68
N GLU A 197 13.43 8.37 -9.06
CA GLU A 197 13.52 8.60 -7.61
C GLU A 197 12.17 8.31 -6.95
N VAL A 198 12.21 7.45 -5.94
CA VAL A 198 11.09 7.17 -5.03
C VAL A 198 11.57 7.36 -3.60
N THR A 199 10.79 8.07 -2.78
CA THR A 199 11.11 8.25 -1.36
C THR A 199 10.04 7.68 -0.45
N LEU A 200 10.43 7.06 0.66
CA LEU A 200 9.49 6.51 1.64
C LEU A 200 8.51 7.59 2.14
N ALA A 201 9.02 8.80 2.45
CA ALA A 201 8.21 9.91 2.93
C ALA A 201 7.15 10.37 1.92
N ARG A 202 7.52 10.47 0.63
CA ARG A 202 6.56 10.83 -0.44
C ARG A 202 5.54 9.72 -0.67
N SER A 203 6.00 8.48 -0.69
CA SER A 203 5.16 7.30 -0.88
C SER A 203 4.10 7.15 0.21
N LEU A 204 4.40 7.56 1.45
CA LEU A 204 3.45 7.49 2.56
C LEU A 204 2.17 8.32 2.33
N VAL A 205 2.26 9.44 1.59
CA VAL A 205 1.10 10.28 1.23
C VAL A 205 0.08 9.53 0.37
N ALA A 206 0.47 8.43 -0.27
CA ALA A 206 -0.44 7.57 -1.02
C ALA A 206 -1.54 6.97 -0.12
N TYR A 207 -1.26 6.77 1.18
CA TYR A 207 -2.19 6.13 2.10
C TYR A 207 -3.36 6.98 2.58
N ASP A 208 -3.21 8.32 2.65
CA ASP A 208 -4.30 9.16 3.13
C ASP A 208 -5.46 9.15 2.15
N THR A 209 -6.67 8.72 2.54
CA THR A 209 -7.73 8.51 1.56
C THR A 209 -8.38 9.82 1.09
N TRP A 210 -8.71 10.70 2.04
CA TRP A 210 -9.31 12.02 1.81
C TRP A 210 -9.21 12.93 3.04
N ASN A 211 -8.49 12.54 4.10
CA ASN A 211 -8.56 13.26 5.37
C ASN A 211 -7.85 14.62 5.27
N TRP A 212 -6.83 14.75 4.42
CA TRP A 212 -6.18 16.05 4.19
C TRP A 212 -7.17 17.11 3.66
N LEU A 213 -8.17 16.71 2.85
CA LEU A 213 -9.20 17.62 2.36
C LEU A 213 -10.10 18.14 3.48
N LEU A 214 -10.32 17.37 4.55
CA LEU A 214 -11.06 17.85 5.72
C LEU A 214 -10.34 19.03 6.38
N HIS A 215 -9.00 18.99 6.46
CA HIS A 215 -8.22 20.13 6.98
C HIS A 215 -8.28 21.34 6.06
N VAL A 216 -8.20 21.14 4.74
CA VAL A 216 -8.37 22.22 3.76
C VAL A 216 -9.73 22.88 3.89
N LEU A 217 -10.80 22.08 4.04
CA LEU A 217 -12.16 22.60 4.25
C LEU A 217 -12.28 23.36 5.58
N ALA A 218 -11.77 22.81 6.67
CA ALA A 218 -11.85 23.44 7.99
C ALA A 218 -11.05 24.75 8.04
N GLU A 219 -9.93 24.85 7.32
CA GLU A 219 -9.16 26.09 7.22
C GLU A 219 -9.90 27.14 6.36
N ARG A 220 -10.41 26.73 5.20
CA ARG A 220 -11.08 27.62 4.25
C ARG A 220 -12.45 28.11 4.73
N TYR A 221 -13.19 27.22 5.37
CA TYR A 221 -14.58 27.42 5.76
C TYR A 221 -14.74 27.21 7.29
N SER A 222 -13.85 27.83 8.07
CA SER A 222 -13.77 27.64 9.53
C SER A 222 -15.04 27.99 10.32
N GLN A 223 -15.94 28.78 9.72
CA GLN A 223 -17.24 29.12 10.28
C GLN A 223 -18.29 28.00 10.12
N ALA A 224 -18.06 27.07 9.18
CA ALA A 224 -18.99 26.01 8.81
C ALA A 224 -18.46 24.59 9.10
N PHE A 225 -17.14 24.40 9.04
CA PHE A 225 -16.51 23.09 9.21
C PHE A 225 -15.43 23.12 10.30
N ALA A 226 -15.39 22.05 11.09
CA ALA A 226 -14.31 21.74 12.01
C ALA A 226 -13.93 20.27 11.83
N VAL A 227 -12.63 19.95 11.94
CA VAL A 227 -12.19 18.55 11.92
C VAL A 227 -12.40 17.95 13.30
N GLY A 228 -13.24 16.92 13.36
CA GLY A 228 -13.47 16.11 14.56
C GLY A 228 -12.99 14.68 14.35
N SER A 229 -12.65 13.99 15.44
CA SER A 229 -12.44 12.55 15.39
C SER A 229 -13.75 11.81 15.19
N ALA A 230 -13.72 10.66 14.51
CA ALA A 230 -14.88 9.77 14.38
C ALA A 230 -15.46 9.31 15.73
N MET A 231 -14.68 9.46 16.81
CA MET A 231 -15.06 9.14 18.17
C MET A 231 -14.24 9.97 19.16
N ASP A 232 -14.89 10.45 20.21
CA ASP A 232 -14.26 11.08 21.34
C ASP A 232 -13.71 10.02 22.29
N ALA A 233 -12.38 9.95 22.40
CA ALA A 233 -11.69 8.91 23.16
C ALA A 233 -11.81 9.08 24.68
N ASP A 234 -11.86 10.32 25.15
CA ASP A 234 -11.91 10.63 26.58
C ASP A 234 -13.32 10.38 27.13
N ARG A 235 -14.33 10.76 26.35
CA ARG A 235 -15.74 10.63 26.72
C ARG A 235 -16.37 9.30 26.27
N LEU A 236 -15.68 8.54 25.42
CA LEU A 236 -16.17 7.29 24.79
C LEU A 236 -17.48 7.50 24.01
N VAL A 237 -17.53 8.57 23.21
CA VAL A 237 -18.71 8.96 22.43
C VAL A 237 -18.44 8.78 20.93
N PRO A 238 -19.21 7.95 20.21
CA PRO A 238 -19.18 7.91 18.75
C PRO A 238 -19.66 9.22 18.13
N ASN A 239 -18.91 9.77 17.18
CA ASN A 239 -19.24 11.06 16.55
C ASN A 239 -19.83 10.94 15.14
N THR A 240 -19.83 9.75 14.53
CA THR A 240 -20.31 9.53 13.15
C THR A 240 -21.10 8.24 13.00
N PRO A 241 -22.19 8.22 12.20
CA PRO A 241 -22.93 7.00 11.86
C PRO A 241 -22.05 5.88 11.28
N MET A 242 -21.01 6.25 10.53
CA MET A 242 -20.06 5.29 9.97
C MET A 242 -19.35 4.45 11.03
N PHE A 243 -19.20 4.96 12.26
CA PHE A 243 -18.64 4.21 13.38
C PHE A 243 -19.51 3.00 13.73
N PHE A 244 -20.83 3.16 13.75
CA PHE A 244 -21.77 2.06 14.01
C PHE A 244 -21.80 1.05 12.86
N ARG A 245 -21.71 1.54 11.62
CA ARG A 245 -21.69 0.68 10.42
C ARG A 245 -20.41 -0.13 10.26
N LEU A 246 -19.30 0.35 10.82
CA LEU A 246 -17.99 -0.31 10.90
C LEU A 246 -17.69 -0.81 12.32
N LEU A 247 -18.73 -1.30 13.02
CA LEU A 247 -18.64 -1.69 14.43
C LEU A 247 -17.50 -2.67 14.69
N VAL A 248 -16.76 -2.41 15.77
CA VAL A 248 -15.91 -3.40 16.43
C VAL A 248 -16.64 -3.91 17.66
N GLY A 249 -16.91 -5.22 17.69
CA GLY A 249 -17.60 -5.87 18.80
C GLY A 249 -16.90 -7.16 19.21
N MET A 250 -17.05 -7.52 20.48
CA MET A 250 -16.53 -8.78 21.00
C MET A 250 -17.67 -9.80 21.07
N SER A 251 -17.48 -11.01 20.58
CA SER A 251 -18.41 -12.11 20.76
C SER A 251 -18.47 -12.58 22.21
N LYS A 252 -19.47 -13.40 22.54
CA LYS A 252 -19.67 -14.00 23.87
C LYS A 252 -18.47 -14.78 24.38
N ASP A 253 -17.78 -15.48 23.47
CA ASP A 253 -16.58 -16.28 23.71
C ASP A 253 -15.27 -15.49 23.56
N GLY A 254 -15.34 -14.17 23.43
CA GLY A 254 -14.19 -13.27 23.51
C GLY A 254 -13.43 -13.06 22.19
N GLN A 255 -14.00 -13.43 21.04
CA GLN A 255 -13.42 -13.09 19.74
C GLN A 255 -13.82 -11.68 19.32
N TRP A 256 -12.85 -10.89 18.86
CA TRP A 256 -13.11 -9.56 18.32
C TRP A 256 -13.48 -9.64 16.84
N LEU A 257 -14.56 -8.97 16.47
CA LEU A 257 -15.17 -8.96 15.14
C LEU A 257 -15.22 -7.52 14.60
N GLN A 258 -14.82 -7.35 13.34
CA GLN A 258 -14.90 -6.09 12.59
C GLN A 258 -15.98 -6.18 11.51
N PHE A 259 -17.11 -5.52 11.75
CA PHE A 259 -18.26 -5.49 10.84
C PHE A 259 -18.04 -4.53 9.65
N SER A 260 -18.71 -4.81 8.52
CA SER A 260 -18.69 -4.03 7.27
C SER A 260 -20.10 -3.76 6.72
N GLN A 261 -20.87 -2.90 7.39
CA GLN A 261 -22.31 -2.68 7.15
C GLN A 261 -22.61 -1.29 6.57
N THR A 262 -21.85 -0.88 5.55
CA THR A 262 -21.75 0.53 5.13
C THR A 262 -22.88 1.03 4.23
N THR A 263 -23.63 0.15 3.57
CA THR A 263 -24.82 0.55 2.79
C THR A 263 -26.10 0.23 3.56
N ASP A 264 -27.20 0.93 3.30
CA ASP A 264 -28.45 0.76 4.05
C ASP A 264 -28.98 -0.68 3.99
N ARG A 265 -28.84 -1.34 2.84
CA ARG A 265 -29.19 -2.75 2.70
C ARG A 265 -28.42 -3.65 3.67
N LEU A 266 -27.11 -3.41 3.82
CA LEU A 266 -26.25 -4.17 4.73
C LEU A 266 -26.59 -3.80 6.18
N TRP A 267 -26.69 -2.51 6.47
CA TRP A 267 -27.04 -1.98 7.78
C TRP A 267 -28.37 -2.53 8.32
N HIS A 268 -29.43 -2.52 7.52
CA HIS A 268 -30.73 -3.04 7.92
C HIS A 268 -30.69 -4.56 8.17
N ALA A 269 -29.86 -5.30 7.42
CA ALA A 269 -29.65 -6.72 7.67
C ALA A 269 -28.94 -6.96 9.00
N PHE A 270 -27.92 -6.15 9.32
CA PHE A 270 -27.23 -6.22 10.59
C PHE A 270 -28.10 -5.80 11.79
N LEU A 271 -28.91 -4.76 11.66
CA LEU A 271 -29.88 -4.37 12.69
C LEU A 271 -30.85 -5.51 13.01
N ARG A 272 -31.41 -6.15 11.98
CA ARG A 272 -32.24 -7.37 12.17
C ARG A 272 -31.45 -8.49 12.82
N ALA A 273 -30.19 -8.69 12.45
CA ALA A 273 -29.33 -9.65 13.12
C ALA A 273 -29.06 -9.27 14.58
N CYS A 274 -29.15 -8.00 14.97
CA CYS A 274 -29.07 -7.54 16.35
C CYS A 274 -30.42 -7.52 17.08
N ASP A 275 -31.47 -8.11 16.48
CA ASP A 275 -32.85 -8.09 16.99
C ASP A 275 -33.42 -6.66 17.12
N LEU A 276 -32.98 -5.75 16.25
CA LEU A 276 -33.48 -4.39 16.10
C LEU A 276 -34.28 -4.25 14.80
N ASP A 277 -35.44 -3.59 14.87
CA ASP A 277 -36.27 -3.30 13.70
C ASP A 277 -35.73 -2.05 12.98
N PRO A 278 -35.18 -2.17 11.75
CA PRO A 278 -34.66 -1.02 11.00
C PRO A 278 -35.74 -0.04 10.55
N GLU A 279 -37.02 -0.41 10.62
CA GLU A 279 -38.13 0.49 10.30
C GLU A 279 -38.71 1.18 11.54
N ASP A 280 -38.25 0.83 12.76
CA ASP A 280 -38.65 1.51 13.99
C ASP A 280 -38.08 2.93 14.02
N PRO A 281 -38.92 3.98 14.09
CA PRO A 281 -38.47 5.36 14.20
C PRO A 281 -37.51 5.61 15.37
N ALA A 282 -37.62 4.85 16.47
CA ALA A 282 -36.70 4.97 17.59
C ALA A 282 -35.29 4.50 17.23
N VAL A 283 -35.16 3.39 16.49
CA VAL A 283 -33.87 2.88 16.02
C VAL A 283 -33.24 3.82 15.00
N LEU A 284 -34.03 4.31 14.04
CA LEU A 284 -33.58 5.27 13.02
C LEU A 284 -33.09 6.59 13.62
N ALA A 285 -33.77 7.08 14.67
CA ALA A 285 -33.39 8.31 15.36
C ALA A 285 -32.05 8.18 16.09
N MET A 286 -31.71 6.99 16.61
CA MET A 286 -30.49 6.78 17.40
C MET A 286 -29.20 6.88 16.57
N GLU A 287 -29.21 6.47 15.29
CA GLU A 287 -28.03 6.46 14.44
C GLU A 287 -27.47 7.87 14.19
N ASN A 288 -28.36 8.87 14.07
CA ASN A 288 -28.03 10.25 13.74
C ASN A 288 -28.36 11.24 14.87
N ALA A 289 -28.52 10.74 16.10
CA ALA A 289 -28.85 11.58 17.25
C ALA A 289 -27.77 12.65 17.49
N GLU A 290 -28.19 13.88 17.81
CA GLU A 290 -27.27 14.95 18.20
C GLU A 290 -26.79 14.75 19.65
N GLU A 291 -27.58 14.07 20.46
CA GLU A 291 -27.33 13.86 21.88
C GLU A 291 -26.33 12.72 22.13
N ASP A 292 -25.27 13.04 22.89
CA ASP A 292 -24.19 12.10 23.22
C ASP A 292 -24.69 10.83 23.93
N ASP A 293 -25.61 10.98 24.88
CA ASP A 293 -26.16 9.88 25.66
C ASP A 293 -26.98 8.91 24.81
N VAL A 294 -27.71 9.41 23.81
CA VAL A 294 -28.45 8.57 22.85
C VAL A 294 -27.49 7.76 21.99
N ARG A 295 -26.43 8.39 21.46
CA ARG A 295 -25.40 7.69 20.65
C ARG A 295 -24.63 6.66 21.47
N VAL A 296 -24.31 6.98 22.72
CA VAL A 296 -23.66 6.06 23.66
C VAL A 296 -24.57 4.87 23.96
N ALA A 297 -25.84 5.11 24.28
CA ALA A 297 -26.80 4.03 24.53
C ALA A 297 -26.96 3.14 23.29
N PHE A 298 -27.02 3.72 22.09
CA PHE A 298 -27.08 2.95 20.85
C PHE A 298 -25.87 2.04 20.67
N TRP A 299 -24.67 2.56 20.91
CA TRP A 299 -23.45 1.77 20.85
C TRP A 299 -23.48 0.60 21.83
N GLU A 300 -23.93 0.84 23.06
CA GLU A 300 -24.05 -0.21 24.08
C GLU A 300 -25.04 -1.30 23.68
N THR A 301 -26.17 -0.93 23.08
CA THR A 301 -27.14 -1.89 22.53
C THR A 301 -26.50 -2.78 21.47
N LEU A 302 -25.77 -2.19 20.51
CA LEU A 302 -25.09 -2.96 19.46
C LEU A 302 -23.99 -3.87 20.03
N LEU A 303 -23.18 -3.37 20.96
CA LEU A 303 -22.14 -4.17 21.64
C LEU A 303 -22.75 -5.33 22.44
N ALA A 304 -23.88 -5.11 23.10
CA ALA A 304 -24.59 -6.15 23.83
C ALA A 304 -25.13 -7.23 22.89
N ALA A 305 -25.69 -6.84 21.73
CA ALA A 305 -26.14 -7.79 20.71
C ALA A 305 -24.97 -8.66 20.19
N VAL A 306 -23.82 -8.06 19.89
CA VAL A 306 -22.62 -8.80 19.46
C VAL A 306 -22.13 -9.75 20.56
N ARG A 307 -22.05 -9.29 21.81
CA ARG A 307 -21.66 -10.11 22.98
C ARG A 307 -22.70 -11.18 23.36
N GLY A 308 -23.91 -11.10 22.82
CA GLY A 308 -24.97 -12.08 23.06
C GLY A 308 -24.72 -13.43 22.40
N ARG A 309 -23.87 -13.47 21.36
CA ARG A 309 -23.61 -14.66 20.53
C ARG A 309 -22.13 -15.03 20.48
N THR A 310 -21.82 -16.32 20.39
CA THR A 310 -20.45 -16.81 20.14
C THR A 310 -20.01 -16.49 18.72
N ALA A 311 -18.71 -16.60 18.45
CA ALA A 311 -18.20 -16.42 17.09
C ALA A 311 -18.79 -17.43 16.09
N ASP A 312 -19.00 -18.68 16.51
CA ASP A 312 -19.62 -19.72 15.67
C ASP A 312 -21.10 -19.40 15.38
N GLU A 313 -21.83 -18.84 16.35
CA GLU A 313 -23.21 -18.37 16.12
C GLU A 313 -23.24 -17.19 15.15
N TRP A 314 -22.27 -16.27 15.22
CA TRP A 314 -22.11 -15.21 14.23
C TRP A 314 -21.74 -15.74 12.84
N ALA A 315 -20.86 -16.74 12.75
CA ALA A 315 -20.53 -17.40 11.50
C ALA A 315 -21.77 -18.02 10.82
N ALA A 316 -22.66 -18.65 11.60
CA ALA A 316 -23.92 -19.16 11.09
C ALA A 316 -24.85 -18.05 10.55
N VAL A 317 -24.88 -16.87 11.19
CA VAL A 317 -25.60 -15.69 10.67
C VAL A 317 -25.01 -15.24 9.34
N PHE A 318 -23.69 -15.18 9.24
CA PHE A 318 -23.01 -14.78 8.02
C PHE A 318 -23.28 -15.75 6.86
N ASP A 319 -23.32 -17.06 7.12
CA ASP A 319 -23.65 -18.06 6.12
C ASP A 319 -25.10 -17.99 5.67
N ALA A 320 -26.02 -17.64 6.57
CA ALA A 320 -27.44 -17.51 6.28
C ALA A 320 -27.80 -16.22 5.52
N ASP A 321 -27.14 -15.09 5.80
CA ASP A 321 -27.38 -13.80 5.13
C ASP A 321 -26.07 -13.18 4.60
N PRO A 322 -25.84 -13.17 3.27
CA PRO A 322 -24.64 -12.57 2.68
C PRO A 322 -24.55 -11.05 2.84
N ASN A 323 -25.61 -10.39 3.32
CA ASN A 323 -25.61 -8.97 3.63
C ASN A 323 -25.06 -8.66 5.02
N VAL A 324 -24.89 -9.66 5.90
CA VAL A 324 -24.27 -9.49 7.22
C VAL A 324 -22.90 -10.15 7.22
N TRP A 325 -21.89 -9.40 7.65
CA TRP A 325 -20.51 -9.88 7.65
C TRP A 325 -19.65 -9.09 8.63
N ALA A 326 -18.80 -9.83 9.32
CA ALA A 326 -17.64 -9.35 10.04
C ALA A 326 -16.48 -10.31 9.84
N ASP A 327 -15.27 -9.82 10.05
CA ASP A 327 -14.10 -10.67 10.11
C ASP A 327 -13.42 -10.61 11.48
N VAL A 328 -12.71 -11.68 11.80
CA VAL A 328 -12.00 -11.83 13.07
C VAL A 328 -10.67 -11.08 13.00
N TYR A 329 -10.31 -10.40 14.09
CA TYR A 329 -8.97 -9.85 14.26
C TYR A 329 -7.93 -10.97 14.38
N ARG A 330 -7.13 -11.17 13.33
CA ARG A 330 -6.09 -12.22 13.27
C ARG A 330 -4.71 -11.65 13.59
N GLY A 331 -3.85 -12.43 14.23
CA GLY A 331 -2.45 -12.06 14.45
C GLY A 331 -1.50 -12.89 13.60
N GLY A 332 -0.34 -12.31 13.27
CA GLY A 332 0.83 -13.01 12.71
C GLY A 332 0.49 -14.13 11.71
N PRO A 333 0.85 -15.40 11.99
CA PRO A 333 0.57 -16.53 11.10
C PRO A 333 -0.89 -16.79 10.76
N GLY A 334 -1.83 -16.40 11.64
CA GLY A 334 -3.26 -16.59 11.44
C GLY A 334 -3.78 -15.90 10.18
N THR A 335 -3.10 -14.86 9.69
CA THR A 335 -3.36 -14.23 8.40
C THR A 335 -3.39 -15.26 7.26
N LEU A 336 -2.39 -16.14 7.20
CA LEU A 336 -2.26 -17.13 6.13
C LEU A 336 -3.25 -18.31 6.29
N GLU A 337 -3.95 -18.38 7.42
CA GLU A 337 -5.03 -19.35 7.68
C GLU A 337 -6.40 -18.88 7.17
N HIS A 338 -6.51 -17.62 6.75
CA HIS A 338 -7.77 -17.06 6.28
C HIS A 338 -8.36 -17.89 5.13
N GLN A 339 -9.58 -18.41 5.31
CA GLN A 339 -10.25 -19.31 4.38
C GLN A 339 -10.24 -18.83 2.91
N GLN A 340 -10.47 -17.54 2.67
CA GLN A 340 -10.42 -16.97 1.32
C GLN A 340 -9.02 -16.99 0.69
N LEU A 341 -7.97 -16.68 1.45
CA LEU A 341 -6.60 -16.72 0.91
C LEU A 341 -6.20 -18.15 0.53
N VAL A 342 -6.67 -19.14 1.31
CA VAL A 342 -6.48 -20.56 0.98
C VAL A 342 -7.28 -20.97 -0.25
N ALA A 343 -8.57 -20.60 -0.30
CA ALA A 343 -9.46 -20.96 -1.40
C ALA A 343 -9.00 -20.38 -2.75
N ASP A 344 -8.45 -19.16 -2.74
CA ASP A 344 -7.92 -18.50 -3.95
C ASP A 344 -6.50 -18.97 -4.33
N GLY A 345 -5.91 -19.93 -3.61
CA GLY A 345 -4.52 -20.36 -3.86
C GLY A 345 -3.48 -19.26 -3.59
N ARG A 346 -3.81 -18.29 -2.75
CA ARG A 346 -2.93 -17.18 -2.36
C ARG A 346 -2.05 -17.51 -1.16
N VAL A 347 -2.01 -18.77 -0.77
CA VAL A 347 -1.16 -19.30 0.28
C VAL A 347 -0.59 -20.63 -0.21
N GLY A 348 0.70 -20.83 -0.01
CA GLY A 348 1.33 -22.12 -0.23
C GLY A 348 2.43 -22.37 0.79
N TYR A 349 3.34 -23.28 0.44
CA TYR A 349 4.43 -23.70 1.31
C TYR A 349 5.76 -23.47 0.62
N SER A 350 6.71 -22.90 1.36
CA SER A 350 8.09 -22.72 0.93
C SER A 350 8.84 -24.05 0.86
N ALA A 351 10.05 -24.03 0.31
CA ALA A 351 10.93 -25.21 0.29
C ALA A 351 11.21 -25.80 1.69
N SER A 352 11.16 -24.99 2.74
CA SER A 352 11.34 -25.42 4.14
C SER A 352 10.06 -25.97 4.78
N GLY A 353 8.95 -25.98 4.05
CA GLY A 353 7.63 -26.37 4.57
C GLY A 353 6.93 -25.25 5.36
N THR A 354 7.42 -24.01 5.29
CA THR A 354 6.79 -22.87 5.97
C THR A 354 5.63 -22.34 5.14
N ARG A 355 4.52 -22.00 5.80
CA ARG A 355 3.38 -21.37 5.13
C ARG A 355 3.74 -19.94 4.70
N VAL A 356 3.54 -19.63 3.42
CA VAL A 356 3.91 -18.33 2.82
C VAL A 356 2.80 -17.78 1.93
N PRO A 357 2.68 -16.44 1.79
CA PRO A 357 1.81 -15.86 0.77
C PRO A 357 2.24 -16.29 -0.64
N GLY A 358 1.25 -16.50 -1.51
CA GLY A 358 1.42 -16.80 -2.94
C GLY A 358 1.84 -15.57 -3.75
N GLY A 359 1.32 -15.38 -4.96
CA GLY A 359 1.54 -14.18 -5.76
C GLY A 359 0.54 -13.05 -5.48
N LEU A 360 1.00 -11.80 -5.54
CA LEU A 360 0.16 -10.61 -5.39
C LEU A 360 -0.93 -10.54 -6.48
N ALA A 361 -0.50 -10.73 -7.72
CA ALA A 361 -1.36 -10.90 -8.87
C ALA A 361 -1.28 -12.37 -9.31
N LEU A 362 -2.44 -12.99 -9.48
CA LEU A 362 -2.56 -14.30 -10.10
C LEU A 362 -3.16 -14.11 -11.49
N ALA A 363 -2.63 -14.83 -12.47
CA ALA A 363 -3.18 -14.85 -13.82
C ALA A 363 -3.89 -16.17 -14.10
N ARG A 364 -4.60 -16.22 -15.23
CA ARG A 364 -5.21 -17.46 -15.72
C ARG A 364 -4.15 -18.51 -16.06
N ASP A 365 -3.10 -18.09 -16.74
CA ASP A 365 -2.15 -19.00 -17.40
C ASP A 365 -0.78 -19.09 -16.69
N TRP A 366 -0.57 -18.32 -15.62
CA TRP A 366 0.61 -18.44 -14.76
C TRP A 366 0.29 -18.10 -13.31
N THR A 367 1.05 -18.74 -12.42
CA THR A 367 1.00 -18.48 -10.98
C THR A 367 2.43 -18.38 -10.42
N VAL A 368 2.52 -17.96 -9.17
CA VAL A 368 3.76 -18.03 -8.40
C VAL A 368 3.83 -19.40 -7.76
N ASP A 369 4.97 -20.07 -7.90
CA ASP A 369 5.27 -21.29 -7.15
C ASP A 369 5.97 -20.90 -5.84
N PRO A 370 5.28 -20.95 -4.69
CA PRO A 370 5.86 -20.57 -3.41
C PRO A 370 6.94 -21.53 -2.93
N SER A 371 7.05 -22.73 -3.51
CA SER A 371 8.03 -23.75 -3.10
C SER A 371 9.44 -23.49 -3.64
N VAL A 372 9.60 -22.56 -4.59
CA VAL A 372 10.91 -22.15 -5.08
C VAL A 372 11.69 -21.49 -3.93
N PRO A 373 12.86 -22.03 -3.53
CA PRO A 373 13.59 -21.49 -2.40
C PRO A 373 14.22 -20.12 -2.72
N PRO A 374 14.53 -19.32 -1.69
CA PRO A 374 15.51 -18.25 -1.85
C PRO A 374 16.91 -18.84 -2.12
N PRO A 375 17.80 -18.13 -2.83
CA PRO A 375 19.14 -18.63 -3.12
C PRO A 375 20.04 -18.62 -1.87
N ASP A 376 20.90 -19.64 -1.76
CA ASP A 376 22.04 -19.59 -0.85
C ASP A 376 22.94 -18.39 -1.17
N LEU A 377 23.63 -17.86 -0.17
CA LEU A 377 24.48 -16.68 -0.36
C LEU A 377 25.58 -16.96 -1.38
N GLY A 378 25.59 -16.21 -2.49
CA GLY A 378 26.58 -16.34 -3.56
C GLY A 378 26.42 -17.59 -4.43
N ALA A 379 25.29 -18.29 -4.36
CA ALA A 379 25.04 -19.54 -5.08
C ALA A 379 25.23 -19.43 -6.61
N ASP A 380 25.03 -18.23 -7.15
CA ASP A 380 25.03 -17.98 -8.60
C ASP A 380 26.33 -17.38 -9.12
N ALA A 381 27.43 -17.41 -8.34
CA ALA A 381 28.72 -16.86 -8.76
C ALA A 381 29.22 -17.45 -10.09
N ALA A 382 29.01 -18.74 -10.34
CA ALA A 382 29.38 -19.38 -11.61
C ALA A 382 28.42 -19.03 -12.77
N ALA A 383 27.13 -18.84 -12.48
CA ALA A 383 26.15 -18.42 -13.48
C ALA A 383 26.42 -16.97 -13.94
N LEU A 384 26.96 -16.14 -13.04
CA LEU A 384 27.36 -14.77 -13.35
C LEU A 384 28.38 -14.71 -14.48
N ASP A 385 29.37 -15.62 -14.52
CA ASP A 385 30.38 -15.63 -15.59
C ASP A 385 29.74 -15.80 -16.98
N GLY A 386 28.67 -16.58 -17.08
CA GLY A 386 27.89 -16.73 -18.30
C GLY A 386 27.22 -15.42 -18.72
N VAL A 387 26.60 -14.70 -17.77
CA VAL A 387 26.01 -13.38 -18.01
C VAL A 387 27.07 -12.37 -18.43
N LEU A 388 28.23 -12.36 -17.76
CA LEU A 388 29.31 -11.42 -18.08
C LEU A 388 29.96 -11.70 -19.45
N ALA A 389 29.87 -12.94 -19.94
CA ALA A 389 30.30 -13.30 -21.29
C ALA A 389 29.32 -12.85 -22.39
N GLU A 390 28.07 -12.54 -22.05
CA GLU A 390 27.11 -11.97 -23.00
C GLU A 390 27.61 -10.59 -23.48
N ALA A 391 27.33 -10.25 -24.74
CA ALA A 391 27.57 -8.91 -25.24
C ALA A 391 26.63 -7.93 -24.49
N PRO A 392 27.11 -6.73 -24.10
CA PRO A 392 26.25 -5.68 -23.60
C PRO A 392 25.14 -5.37 -24.62
N ALA A 393 23.97 -4.94 -24.12
CA ALA A 393 22.91 -4.48 -25.01
C ALA A 393 23.48 -3.38 -25.93
N PRO A 394 23.16 -3.39 -27.24
CA PRO A 394 23.68 -2.38 -28.15
C PRO A 394 23.27 -1.00 -27.65
N ALA A 395 24.24 -0.08 -27.62
CA ALA A 395 24.03 1.32 -27.27
C ALA A 395 23.22 2.01 -28.38
N THR A 396 21.93 1.71 -28.49
CA THR A 396 21.00 2.51 -29.27
C THR A 396 20.54 3.66 -28.39
N GLY A 397 21.21 4.80 -28.52
CA GLY A 397 20.68 6.07 -28.02
C GLY A 397 19.43 6.40 -28.82
N GLY A 398 18.27 6.15 -28.23
CA GLY A 398 16.99 6.62 -28.73
C GLY A 398 16.97 8.12 -28.93
N ASP A 399 16.06 8.62 -29.78
CA ASP A 399 15.92 10.06 -30.04
C ASP A 399 15.81 10.82 -28.70
N ALA A 400 16.68 11.80 -28.51
CA ALA A 400 17.05 12.32 -27.18
C ALA A 400 15.96 13.17 -26.49
N ALA A 401 14.78 13.31 -27.08
CA ALA A 401 13.68 14.08 -26.53
C ALA A 401 12.56 13.14 -26.04
N GLY A 402 12.70 12.63 -24.82
CA GLY A 402 11.55 12.13 -24.07
C GLY A 402 10.99 13.26 -23.22
N ASP A 403 9.94 13.94 -23.68
CA ASP A 403 9.17 14.92 -22.89
C ASP A 403 7.72 14.44 -22.61
N GLY A 404 7.39 13.25 -23.11
CA GLY A 404 6.10 12.60 -22.94
C GLY A 404 5.97 11.83 -21.61
N PRO A 405 4.73 11.52 -21.19
CA PRO A 405 4.48 10.66 -20.05
C PRO A 405 4.91 9.20 -20.26
N ALA A 406 5.27 8.49 -19.18
CA ALA A 406 5.79 7.12 -19.26
C ALA A 406 4.76 6.12 -19.84
N LEU A 407 3.48 6.31 -19.52
CA LEU A 407 2.35 5.48 -19.97
C LEU A 407 1.52 6.14 -21.06
N ASP A 408 2.10 7.09 -21.80
CA ASP A 408 1.41 7.72 -22.93
C ASP A 408 0.83 6.66 -23.89
N GLY A 409 -0.34 6.90 -24.47
CA GLY A 409 -1.00 5.95 -25.37
C GLY A 409 -1.63 4.70 -24.71
N VAL A 410 -1.52 4.52 -23.39
CA VAL A 410 -2.24 3.46 -22.66
C VAL A 410 -3.63 3.97 -22.25
N THR A 411 -4.68 3.22 -22.58
CA THR A 411 -6.07 3.52 -22.18
C THR A 411 -6.63 2.46 -21.22
N ILE A 412 -7.17 2.91 -20.09
CA ILE A 412 -7.79 2.09 -19.05
C ILE A 412 -9.28 2.45 -18.95
N VAL A 413 -10.16 1.45 -19.10
CA VAL A 413 -11.57 1.58 -18.76
C VAL A 413 -11.78 1.05 -17.34
N GLU A 414 -12.14 1.96 -16.43
CA GLU A 414 -12.31 1.65 -15.02
C GLU A 414 -13.79 1.56 -14.65
N ILE A 415 -14.20 0.39 -14.16
CA ILE A 415 -15.51 0.08 -13.60
C ILE A 415 -15.33 -0.34 -12.13
N GLY A 416 -14.43 0.36 -11.43
CA GLY A 416 -14.18 0.21 -10.00
C GLY A 416 -15.13 1.06 -9.16
N SER A 417 -15.23 0.75 -7.88
CA SER A 417 -15.93 1.58 -6.89
C SER A 417 -15.08 1.87 -5.66
N PHE A 418 -15.40 2.93 -4.93
CA PHE A 418 -14.70 3.36 -3.72
C PHE A 418 -13.23 3.74 -3.94
N PHE A 419 -12.30 3.18 -3.16
CA PHE A 419 -10.95 3.72 -3.05
C PHE A 419 -9.89 2.86 -3.74
N ALA A 420 -9.71 1.61 -3.31
CA ALA A 420 -8.52 0.82 -3.65
C ALA A 420 -8.21 0.76 -5.16
N ALA A 421 -9.11 0.21 -5.97
CA ALA A 421 -8.83 0.12 -7.40
C ALA A 421 -8.91 1.46 -8.14
N PRO A 422 -9.88 2.35 -7.85
CA PRO A 422 -9.87 3.69 -8.42
C PRO A 422 -8.57 4.46 -8.15
N PHE A 423 -8.03 4.41 -6.94
CA PHE A 423 -6.74 5.04 -6.65
C PHE A 423 -5.58 4.32 -7.35
N GLY A 424 -5.59 2.99 -7.42
CA GLY A 424 -4.61 2.21 -8.18
C GLY A 424 -4.51 2.62 -9.66
N ALA A 425 -5.64 2.92 -10.31
CA ALA A 425 -5.64 3.47 -11.67
C ALA A 425 -5.21 4.95 -11.74
N THR A 426 -5.51 5.74 -10.70
CA THR A 426 -5.06 7.15 -10.58
C THR A 426 -3.53 7.23 -10.58
N LEU A 427 -2.85 6.32 -9.87
CA LEU A 427 -1.39 6.23 -9.88
C LEU A 427 -0.80 5.98 -11.28
N LEU A 428 -1.56 5.36 -12.17
CA LEU A 428 -1.17 5.11 -13.56
C LEU A 428 -1.54 6.30 -14.46
N ALA A 429 -2.66 6.99 -14.16
CA ALA A 429 -3.02 8.26 -14.79
C ALA A 429 -1.96 9.33 -14.57
N GLU A 430 -1.38 9.41 -13.36
CA GLU A 430 -0.26 10.30 -13.06
C GLU A 430 0.99 10.02 -13.90
N GLN A 431 1.15 8.80 -14.39
CA GLN A 431 2.22 8.39 -15.30
C GLN A 431 1.83 8.56 -16.77
N GLY A 432 0.61 9.05 -17.05
CA GLY A 432 0.10 9.40 -18.37
C GLY A 432 -0.87 8.42 -19.02
N ALA A 433 -1.30 7.38 -18.32
CA ALA A 433 -2.38 6.53 -18.83
C ALA A 433 -3.68 7.34 -18.93
N ARG A 434 -4.42 7.20 -20.03
CA ARG A 434 -5.77 7.74 -20.14
C ARG A 434 -6.72 6.83 -19.37
N VAL A 435 -7.39 7.34 -18.34
CA VAL A 435 -8.31 6.55 -17.52
C VAL A 435 -9.75 7.07 -17.68
N ILE A 436 -10.62 6.21 -18.21
CA ILE A 436 -12.05 6.48 -18.38
C ILE A 436 -12.79 5.78 -17.24
N LYS A 437 -13.27 6.57 -16.27
CA LYS A 437 -14.09 6.10 -15.16
C LYS A 437 -15.53 5.97 -15.62
N ILE A 438 -16.07 4.76 -15.53
CA ILE A 438 -17.50 4.51 -15.67
C ILE A 438 -18.18 4.58 -14.31
N GLU A 439 -19.24 5.36 -14.22
CA GLU A 439 -20.06 5.53 -13.03
C GLU A 439 -21.52 5.81 -13.41
N THR A 440 -22.45 5.73 -12.46
CA THR A 440 -23.87 5.99 -12.74
C THR A 440 -24.19 7.49 -12.61
N GLY A 441 -25.42 7.91 -12.93
CA GLY A 441 -25.81 9.33 -12.86
C GLY A 441 -25.74 9.97 -11.46
N VAL A 442 -25.65 9.18 -10.39
CA VAL A 442 -25.41 9.68 -9.02
C VAL A 442 -23.93 9.62 -8.62
N GLY A 443 -23.10 9.10 -9.50
CA GLY A 443 -21.66 8.89 -9.32
C GLY A 443 -21.31 7.73 -8.40
N ASP A 444 -20.01 7.53 -8.24
CA ASP A 444 -19.46 6.58 -7.27
C ASP A 444 -19.83 6.98 -5.82
N ALA A 445 -20.12 6.00 -4.97
CA ALA A 445 -20.48 6.22 -3.57
C ALA A 445 -19.41 6.99 -2.79
N ILE A 446 -18.14 6.89 -3.17
CA ILE A 446 -17.05 7.66 -2.56
C ILE A 446 -17.21 9.17 -2.74
N ARG A 447 -17.96 9.66 -3.74
CA ARG A 447 -18.23 11.11 -3.90
C ARG A 447 -19.05 11.71 -2.75
N HIS A 448 -19.69 10.87 -1.93
CA HIS A 448 -20.68 11.28 -0.93
C HIS A 448 -20.31 10.90 0.52
N LEU A 449 -19.06 10.48 0.78
CA LEU A 449 -18.62 10.10 2.12
C LEU A 449 -18.35 11.30 3.04
N MET A 450 -18.07 12.46 2.47
CA MET A 450 -17.93 13.72 3.22
C MET A 450 -19.21 14.55 3.15
N PRO A 451 -19.51 15.39 4.17
CA PRO A 451 -20.65 16.31 4.16
C PRO A 451 -20.42 17.52 3.23
N PHE A 452 -19.71 17.29 2.13
CA PHE A 452 -19.48 18.21 1.03
C PHE A 452 -19.42 17.35 -0.24
N PRO A 453 -20.45 17.38 -1.10
CA PRO A 453 -20.54 16.51 -2.28
C PRO A 453 -19.29 16.58 -3.16
N GLU A 454 -18.94 15.46 -3.79
CA GLU A 454 -17.78 15.26 -4.69
C GLU A 454 -16.42 15.13 -4.00
N LEU A 455 -16.21 15.79 -2.87
CA LEU A 455 -14.85 16.01 -2.34
C LEU A 455 -14.13 14.74 -1.90
N SER A 456 -14.83 13.79 -1.28
CA SER A 456 -14.21 12.52 -0.89
C SER A 456 -13.77 11.67 -2.08
N GLY A 457 -14.30 11.92 -3.28
CA GLY A 457 -13.90 11.27 -4.52
C GLY A 457 -12.67 11.88 -5.19
N ILE A 458 -12.29 13.12 -4.85
CA ILE A 458 -11.24 13.88 -5.56
C ILE A 458 -9.97 13.06 -5.75
N LYS A 459 -9.43 12.47 -4.66
CA LYS A 459 -8.16 11.75 -4.71
C LYS A 459 -8.17 10.60 -5.72
N VAL A 460 -9.30 9.91 -5.86
CA VAL A 460 -9.39 8.72 -6.73
C VAL A 460 -9.87 9.04 -8.14
N LEU A 461 -10.07 10.31 -8.46
CA LEU A 461 -10.56 10.79 -9.75
C LEU A 461 -9.58 11.73 -10.45
N GLN A 462 -8.52 12.17 -9.76
CA GLN A 462 -7.48 13.02 -10.32
C GLN A 462 -6.93 12.48 -11.64
N GLY A 463 -6.98 13.30 -12.68
CA GLY A 463 -6.45 12.97 -14.01
C GLY A 463 -7.31 12.00 -14.83
N LYS A 464 -8.50 11.64 -14.35
CA LYS A 464 -9.43 10.75 -15.06
C LYS A 464 -10.45 11.53 -15.87
N GLU A 465 -11.14 10.79 -16.73
CA GLU A 465 -12.33 11.23 -17.45
C GLU A 465 -13.56 10.53 -16.84
N SER A 466 -14.57 11.29 -16.41
CA SER A 466 -15.77 10.71 -15.78
C SER A 466 -16.92 10.59 -16.78
N VAL A 467 -17.35 9.35 -17.04
CA VAL A 467 -18.47 9.03 -17.94
C VAL A 467 -19.61 8.43 -17.13
N SER A 468 -20.75 9.13 -17.14
CA SER A 468 -21.98 8.67 -16.49
C SER A 468 -22.77 7.77 -17.42
N LEU A 469 -22.86 6.49 -17.08
CA LEU A 469 -23.46 5.43 -17.89
C LEU A 469 -24.07 4.35 -17.00
N ASP A 470 -25.30 3.92 -17.30
CA ASP A 470 -25.90 2.75 -16.66
C ASP A 470 -25.57 1.47 -17.43
N ILE A 471 -24.56 0.74 -16.95
CA ILE A 471 -24.09 -0.52 -17.54
C ILE A 471 -25.16 -1.63 -17.50
N ALA A 472 -26.17 -1.52 -16.63
CA ALA A 472 -27.24 -2.51 -16.57
C ALA A 472 -28.22 -2.43 -17.76
N THR A 473 -28.17 -1.35 -18.54
CA THR A 473 -28.96 -1.19 -19.76
C THR A 473 -28.25 -1.82 -20.97
N PRO A 474 -28.99 -2.35 -21.97
CA PRO A 474 -28.37 -2.84 -23.22
C PRO A 474 -27.50 -1.80 -23.93
N GLU A 475 -27.95 -0.54 -23.95
CA GLU A 475 -27.24 0.57 -24.57
C GLU A 475 -25.97 0.94 -23.79
N GLY A 476 -26.04 0.92 -22.46
CA GLY A 476 -24.88 1.13 -21.60
C GLY A 476 -23.83 0.04 -21.77
N LEU A 477 -24.24 -1.23 -21.77
CA LEU A 477 -23.32 -2.34 -22.00
C LEU A 477 -22.70 -2.28 -23.40
N ALA A 478 -23.46 -1.92 -24.43
CA ALA A 478 -22.94 -1.73 -25.79
C ALA A 478 -21.86 -0.63 -25.83
N THR A 479 -22.11 0.49 -25.17
CA THR A 479 -21.15 1.61 -25.05
C THR A 479 -19.87 1.17 -24.33
N VAL A 480 -19.98 0.42 -23.22
CA VAL A 480 -18.80 -0.15 -22.54
C VAL A 480 -18.01 -1.04 -23.48
N ARG A 481 -18.66 -1.90 -24.27
CA ARG A 481 -17.97 -2.76 -25.24
C ARG A 481 -17.26 -1.96 -26.32
N GLU A 482 -17.82 -0.85 -26.79
CA GLU A 482 -17.17 0.04 -27.74
C GLU A 482 -15.92 0.73 -27.15
N LEU A 483 -16.00 1.18 -25.89
CA LEU A 483 -14.83 1.70 -25.17
C LEU A 483 -13.75 0.62 -25.02
N VAL A 484 -14.14 -0.59 -24.62
CA VAL A 484 -13.22 -1.74 -24.46
C VAL A 484 -12.56 -2.13 -25.77
N ALA A 485 -13.27 -2.03 -26.90
CA ALA A 485 -12.68 -2.29 -28.22
C ALA A 485 -11.49 -1.36 -28.52
N ARG A 486 -11.43 -0.17 -27.90
CA ARG A 486 -10.37 0.83 -28.07
C ARG A 486 -9.37 0.87 -26.90
N ALA A 487 -9.70 0.28 -25.76
CA ALA A 487 -8.88 0.31 -24.55
C ALA A 487 -7.80 -0.78 -24.50
N ASP A 488 -6.75 -0.58 -23.71
CA ASP A 488 -5.71 -1.57 -23.47
C ASP A 488 -5.98 -2.39 -22.19
N VAL A 489 -6.71 -1.81 -21.24
CA VAL A 489 -7.00 -2.40 -19.94
C VAL A 489 -8.47 -2.18 -19.53
N VAL A 490 -9.07 -3.18 -18.89
CA VAL A 490 -10.28 -3.03 -18.08
C VAL A 490 -9.97 -3.34 -16.62
N LEU A 491 -10.41 -2.46 -15.72
CA LEU A 491 -10.29 -2.63 -14.27
C LEU A 491 -11.67 -2.68 -13.62
N GLN A 492 -11.93 -3.67 -12.77
CA GLN A 492 -13.17 -3.74 -12.00
C GLN A 492 -12.97 -4.29 -10.57
N THR A 493 -13.91 -4.00 -9.68
CA THR A 493 -13.85 -4.35 -8.24
C THR A 493 -15.11 -5.04 -7.71
N PHE A 494 -15.93 -5.59 -8.59
CA PHE A 494 -17.20 -6.16 -8.19
C PHE A 494 -17.04 -7.46 -7.39
N ARG A 495 -17.98 -7.68 -6.48
CA ARG A 495 -18.12 -8.94 -5.74
C ARG A 495 -18.52 -10.08 -6.69
N GLY A 496 -18.33 -11.32 -6.24
CA GLY A 496 -18.67 -12.52 -6.99
C GLY A 496 -20.07 -12.49 -7.60
N GLY A 497 -20.17 -12.89 -8.89
CA GLY A 497 -21.41 -13.01 -9.66
C GLY A 497 -21.95 -11.71 -10.28
N VAL A 498 -21.36 -10.54 -9.98
CA VAL A 498 -21.82 -9.26 -10.56
C VAL A 498 -21.37 -9.11 -12.01
N VAL A 499 -20.12 -9.47 -12.33
CA VAL A 499 -19.57 -9.32 -13.68
C VAL A 499 -20.32 -10.15 -14.72
N ASP A 500 -20.74 -11.37 -14.35
CA ASP A 500 -21.54 -12.25 -15.21
C ASP A 500 -22.92 -11.65 -15.47
N ARG A 501 -23.56 -11.12 -14.42
CA ARG A 501 -24.88 -10.47 -14.52
C ARG A 501 -24.86 -9.22 -15.40
N LEU A 502 -23.77 -8.45 -15.35
CA LEU A 502 -23.61 -7.23 -16.14
C LEU A 502 -23.05 -7.50 -17.55
N GLY A 503 -22.63 -8.72 -17.88
CA GLY A 503 -22.07 -9.07 -19.19
C GLY A 503 -20.69 -8.46 -19.45
N VAL A 504 -19.91 -8.24 -18.38
CA VAL A 504 -18.54 -7.69 -18.37
C VAL A 504 -17.53 -8.67 -17.76
N ALA A 505 -17.86 -9.97 -17.79
CA ALA A 505 -16.93 -11.01 -17.37
C ALA A 505 -15.74 -11.07 -18.35
N PRO A 506 -14.58 -11.63 -17.94
CA PRO A 506 -13.40 -11.71 -18.80
C PRO A 506 -13.71 -12.34 -20.17
N ALA A 507 -14.50 -13.40 -20.21
CA ALA A 507 -14.87 -14.07 -21.46
C ALA A 507 -15.66 -13.16 -22.42
N ASP A 508 -16.56 -12.31 -21.90
CA ASP A 508 -17.36 -11.40 -22.70
C ASP A 508 -16.51 -10.27 -23.31
N LEU A 509 -15.59 -9.70 -22.52
CA LEU A 509 -14.77 -8.58 -22.96
C LEU A 509 -13.60 -9.02 -23.83
N LEU A 510 -13.01 -10.20 -23.59
CA LEU A 510 -11.99 -10.78 -24.47
C LEU A 510 -12.55 -11.18 -25.84
N ALA A 511 -13.85 -11.47 -25.93
CA ALA A 511 -14.51 -11.69 -27.23
C ALA A 511 -14.60 -10.41 -28.07
N VAL A 512 -14.60 -9.23 -27.42
CA VAL A 512 -14.55 -7.92 -28.08
C VAL A 512 -13.11 -7.55 -28.42
N ARG A 513 -12.19 -7.76 -27.46
CA ARG A 513 -10.76 -7.43 -27.61
C ARG A 513 -9.87 -8.57 -27.08
N PRO A 514 -9.37 -9.45 -27.96
CA PRO A 514 -8.62 -10.64 -27.54
C PRO A 514 -7.29 -10.37 -26.83
N ASP A 515 -6.68 -9.21 -27.07
CA ASP A 515 -5.40 -8.79 -26.47
C ASP A 515 -5.59 -7.90 -25.23
N LEU A 516 -6.80 -7.81 -24.67
CA LEU A 516 -7.12 -6.97 -23.52
C LEU A 516 -6.44 -7.46 -22.24
N VAL A 517 -5.92 -6.52 -21.44
CA VAL A 517 -5.60 -6.79 -20.03
C VAL A 517 -6.85 -6.61 -19.19
N TYR A 518 -7.30 -7.66 -18.51
CA TYR A 518 -8.42 -7.58 -17.58
C TYR A 518 -7.92 -7.70 -16.15
N VAL A 519 -8.20 -6.72 -15.29
CA VAL A 519 -7.81 -6.73 -13.88
C VAL A 519 -9.05 -6.74 -12.98
N SER A 520 -9.18 -7.79 -12.16
CA SER A 520 -10.16 -7.89 -11.07
C SER A 520 -9.50 -7.61 -9.73
N ALA A 521 -10.06 -6.70 -8.94
CA ALA A 521 -9.53 -6.27 -7.66
C ALA A 521 -10.58 -6.07 -6.53
N PRO A 522 -11.47 -7.04 -6.24
CA PRO A 522 -12.41 -6.95 -5.13
C PRO A 522 -11.73 -7.12 -3.76
N GLY A 523 -12.47 -6.88 -2.67
CA GLY A 523 -11.93 -6.99 -1.30
C GLY A 523 -11.40 -8.37 -0.94
N TYR A 524 -12.24 -9.41 -1.10
CA TYR A 524 -11.89 -10.80 -0.79
C TYR A 524 -11.42 -11.61 -2.00
N GLY A 525 -11.87 -11.27 -3.20
CA GLY A 525 -11.83 -12.15 -4.37
C GLY A 525 -13.24 -12.27 -4.98
N GLU A 526 -13.39 -13.06 -6.04
CA GLU A 526 -14.69 -13.29 -6.71
C GLU A 526 -15.32 -14.64 -6.31
N GLY A 527 -14.49 -15.60 -5.90
CA GLY A 527 -14.90 -16.97 -5.58
C GLY A 527 -15.34 -17.17 -4.12
N PRO A 528 -15.98 -18.30 -3.81
CA PRO A 528 -16.28 -18.67 -2.44
C PRO A 528 -15.00 -18.90 -1.60
N PRO A 529 -15.07 -18.82 -0.26
CA PRO A 529 -16.28 -18.62 0.55
C PRO A 529 -16.70 -17.15 0.74
N CYS A 530 -15.78 -16.20 0.58
CA CYS A 530 -15.99 -14.79 0.95
C CYS A 530 -16.25 -13.86 -0.25
N GLY A 531 -16.14 -14.30 -1.50
CA GLY A 531 -16.20 -13.41 -2.67
C GLY A 531 -17.50 -12.61 -2.84
N ALA A 532 -18.60 -13.04 -2.23
CA ALA A 532 -19.87 -12.29 -2.21
C ALA A 532 -20.02 -11.34 -1.00
N LYS A 533 -19.16 -11.48 0.02
CA LYS A 533 -19.25 -10.74 1.28
C LYS A 533 -18.82 -9.28 1.13
N PRO A 534 -19.37 -8.34 1.91
CA PRO A 534 -18.90 -6.97 1.92
C PRO A 534 -17.49 -6.86 2.52
N ALA A 535 -16.70 -5.94 1.98
CA ALA A 535 -15.35 -5.66 2.42
C ALA A 535 -15.12 -4.14 2.39
N PHE A 536 -14.54 -3.62 3.47
CA PHE A 536 -14.02 -2.26 3.62
C PHE A 536 -12.64 -2.33 4.30
N ALA A 537 -11.85 -1.26 4.22
CA ALA A 537 -10.52 -1.22 4.79
C ALA A 537 -10.42 -1.76 6.24
N PRO A 538 -11.30 -1.40 7.19
CA PRO A 538 -11.17 -1.89 8.56
C PRO A 538 -11.30 -3.42 8.65
N THR A 539 -12.28 -4.00 7.94
CA THR A 539 -12.46 -5.47 7.91
C THR A 539 -11.28 -6.17 7.28
N MET A 540 -10.67 -5.60 6.23
CA MET A 540 -9.42 -6.12 5.68
C MET A 540 -8.26 -6.00 6.67
N GLY A 541 -8.19 -4.91 7.43
CA GLY A 541 -7.18 -4.70 8.46
C GLY A 541 -7.26 -5.72 9.61
N ALA A 542 -8.48 -6.09 10.01
CA ALA A 542 -8.72 -7.17 10.96
C ALA A 542 -8.35 -8.55 10.36
N ALA A 543 -8.85 -8.83 9.16
CA ALA A 543 -8.70 -10.13 8.50
C ALA A 543 -7.26 -10.49 8.16
N SER A 544 -6.48 -9.50 7.71
CA SER A 544 -5.08 -9.63 7.30
C SER A 544 -4.08 -9.56 8.45
N GLY A 545 -4.54 -9.18 9.64
CA GLY A 545 -3.71 -8.99 10.84
C GLY A 545 -2.92 -7.69 10.91
N MET A 546 -3.11 -6.77 9.96
CA MET A 546 -2.54 -5.41 10.00
C MET A 546 -2.94 -4.68 11.29
N ALA A 547 -4.23 -4.77 11.66
CA ALA A 547 -4.73 -4.08 12.85
C ALA A 547 -4.11 -4.64 14.14
N VAL A 548 -3.97 -5.97 14.21
CA VAL A 548 -3.34 -6.66 15.35
C VAL A 548 -1.87 -6.31 15.46
N ARG A 549 -1.16 -6.20 14.33
CA ARG A 549 0.24 -5.75 14.31
C ARG A 549 0.39 -4.35 14.89
N ASN A 550 -0.48 -3.42 14.50
CA ASN A 550 -0.44 -2.04 14.99
C ASN A 550 -0.73 -1.95 16.50
N VAL A 551 -1.65 -2.75 17.04
CA VAL A 551 -1.91 -2.75 18.50
C VAL A 551 -0.84 -3.51 19.31
N GLY A 552 0.18 -4.08 18.66
CA GLY A 552 1.31 -4.76 19.31
C GLY A 552 1.10 -6.26 19.56
N GLY A 553 0.08 -6.87 18.94
CA GLY A 553 -0.22 -8.30 19.04
C GLY A 553 -1.50 -8.61 19.83
N LEU A 554 -2.05 -9.82 19.62
CA LEU A 554 -3.30 -10.26 20.26
C LEU A 554 -3.17 -10.39 21.78
N ASP A 555 -1.97 -10.67 22.30
CA ASP A 555 -1.73 -10.82 23.73
C ASP A 555 -1.95 -9.52 24.51
N LEU A 556 -1.87 -8.36 23.82
CA LEU A 556 -2.14 -7.05 24.40
C LEU A 556 -3.60 -6.61 24.25
N VAL A 557 -4.47 -7.45 23.67
CA VAL A 557 -5.89 -7.16 23.43
C VAL A 557 -6.73 -7.86 24.49
N PRO A 558 -7.37 -7.12 25.42
CA PRO A 558 -8.28 -7.70 26.41
C PRO A 558 -9.39 -8.52 25.74
N ARG A 559 -9.67 -9.71 26.27
CA ARG A 559 -10.74 -10.59 25.80
C ARG A 559 -11.32 -11.40 26.96
N GLY A 560 -12.61 -11.73 26.86
CA GLY A 560 -13.28 -12.63 27.79
C GLY A 560 -14.67 -12.16 28.21
N PRO A 561 -15.49 -13.07 28.75
CA PRO A 561 -16.89 -12.78 29.07
C PRO A 561 -17.05 -11.73 30.18
N ASP A 562 -16.07 -11.63 31.09
CA ASP A 562 -16.15 -10.80 32.31
C ASP A 562 -15.64 -9.36 32.13
N LEU A 563 -15.26 -8.95 30.91
CA LEU A 563 -14.82 -7.58 30.66
C LEU A 563 -15.97 -6.59 30.89
N ASP A 564 -15.72 -5.56 31.69
CA ASP A 564 -16.62 -4.44 31.86
C ASP A 564 -16.79 -3.66 30.53
N LEU A 565 -17.88 -2.88 30.45
CA LEU A 565 -18.26 -2.20 29.21
C LEU A 565 -17.29 -1.08 28.82
N VAL A 566 -16.64 -0.42 29.79
CA VAL A 566 -15.65 0.62 29.54
C VAL A 566 -14.41 0.02 28.88
N THR A 567 -13.94 -1.11 29.39
CA THR A 567 -12.82 -1.87 28.83
C THR A 567 -13.14 -2.37 27.43
N VAL A 568 -14.36 -2.88 27.19
CA VAL A 568 -14.79 -3.28 25.84
C VAL A 568 -14.81 -2.11 24.87
N LYS A 569 -15.41 -0.98 25.27
CA LYS A 569 -15.45 0.23 24.44
C LYS A 569 -14.05 0.70 24.07
N ARG A 570 -13.16 0.89 25.05
CA ARG A 570 -11.75 1.29 24.83
C ARG A 570 -10.99 0.32 23.93
N THR A 571 -11.18 -0.98 24.11
CA THR A 571 -10.53 -1.99 23.27
C THR A 571 -11.06 -1.95 21.84
N ALA A 572 -12.37 -1.78 21.65
CA ALA A 572 -12.97 -1.57 20.33
C ALA A 572 -12.38 -0.35 19.62
N MET A 573 -12.14 0.75 20.34
CA MET A 573 -11.50 1.95 19.80
C MET A 573 -10.07 1.68 19.31
N ARG A 574 -9.29 1.02 20.16
CA ARG A 574 -7.88 0.69 19.88
C ARG A 574 -7.77 -0.20 18.65
N LEU A 575 -8.62 -1.20 18.54
CA LEU A 575 -8.70 -2.10 17.39
C LEU A 575 -9.15 -1.38 16.11
N ALA A 576 -10.19 -0.54 16.19
CA ALA A 576 -10.66 0.26 15.06
C ALA A 576 -9.57 1.23 14.55
N THR A 577 -8.82 1.85 15.47
CA THR A 577 -7.67 2.72 15.15
C THR A 577 -6.58 1.94 14.42
N GLY A 578 -6.23 0.75 14.90
CA GLY A 578 -5.25 -0.13 14.25
C GLY A 578 -5.63 -0.53 12.82
N ALA A 579 -6.92 -0.52 12.50
CA ALA A 579 -7.44 -0.89 11.19
C ALA A 579 -7.65 0.30 10.22
N SER A 580 -7.70 1.55 10.71
CA SER A 580 -8.32 2.65 9.93
C SER A 580 -7.59 4.00 9.90
N SER A 581 -6.58 4.25 10.75
CA SER A 581 -5.94 5.59 10.87
C SER A 581 -4.47 5.61 10.47
N PRO A 582 -3.87 6.74 10.05
CA PRO A 582 -4.14 7.37 8.75
C PRO A 582 -3.66 6.51 7.56
N ALA A 583 -2.98 5.39 7.80
CA ALA A 583 -2.61 4.41 6.78
C ALA A 583 -3.36 3.10 6.99
N ASN A 584 -4.09 2.65 5.99
CA ASN A 584 -5.03 1.53 6.12
C ASN A 584 -4.97 0.59 4.92
N SER A 585 -5.82 -0.44 4.95
CA SER A 585 -5.84 -1.49 3.93
C SER A 585 -6.29 -1.01 2.56
N ASP A 586 -7.04 0.09 2.45
CA ASP A 586 -7.44 0.67 1.16
C ASP A 586 -6.21 1.20 0.42
N GLY A 587 -5.32 1.93 1.10
CA GLY A 587 -4.08 2.42 0.50
C GLY A 587 -3.12 1.28 0.12
N VAL A 588 -2.98 0.25 0.97
CA VAL A 588 -2.14 -0.93 0.64
C VAL A 588 -2.68 -1.63 -0.60
N ALA A 589 -4.00 -1.84 -0.65
CA ALA A 589 -4.65 -2.47 -1.78
C ALA A 589 -4.53 -1.63 -3.06
N ALA A 590 -4.65 -0.31 -3.00
CA ALA A 590 -4.48 0.56 -4.16
C ALA A 590 -3.09 0.44 -4.79
N LEU A 591 -2.04 0.37 -3.97
CA LEU A 591 -0.66 0.15 -4.40
C LEU A 591 -0.48 -1.23 -5.05
N GLY A 592 -1.15 -2.26 -4.50
CA GLY A 592 -1.22 -3.60 -5.08
C GLY A 592 -1.92 -3.62 -6.44
N VAL A 593 -3.06 -2.91 -6.56
CA VAL A 593 -3.80 -2.79 -7.83
C VAL A 593 -2.98 -2.07 -8.89
N GLY A 594 -2.35 -0.94 -8.55
CA GLY A 594 -1.45 -0.22 -9.47
C GLY A 594 -0.32 -1.11 -9.97
N THR A 595 0.22 -1.97 -9.09
CA THR A 595 1.26 -2.96 -9.47
C THR A 595 0.72 -4.02 -10.42
N ALA A 596 -0.48 -4.57 -10.17
CA ALA A 596 -1.11 -5.54 -11.06
C ALA A 596 -1.41 -4.94 -12.44
N LEU A 597 -1.90 -3.70 -12.49
CA LEU A 597 -2.10 -2.96 -13.74
C LEU A 597 -0.79 -2.79 -14.51
N ALA A 598 0.27 -2.33 -13.84
CA ALA A 598 1.58 -2.11 -14.47
C ALA A 598 2.20 -3.40 -15.04
N ILE A 599 2.08 -4.53 -14.30
CA ILE A 599 2.53 -5.85 -14.78
C ILE A 599 1.77 -6.26 -16.05
N GLY A 600 0.43 -6.12 -16.04
CA GLY A 600 -0.40 -6.47 -17.19
C GLY A 600 -0.11 -5.59 -18.41
N ILE A 601 0.01 -4.27 -18.21
CA ILE A 601 0.34 -3.31 -19.27
C ILE A 601 1.68 -3.65 -19.92
N TYR A 602 2.75 -3.81 -19.13
CA TYR A 602 4.06 -4.10 -19.69
C TYR A 602 4.11 -5.48 -20.36
N GLY A 603 3.49 -6.50 -19.75
CA GLY A 603 3.36 -7.83 -20.36
C GLY A 603 2.71 -7.78 -21.73
N ARG A 604 1.61 -7.01 -21.87
CA ARG A 604 0.95 -6.80 -23.15
C ARG A 604 1.83 -6.07 -24.17
N VAL A 605 2.51 -4.99 -23.75
CA VAL A 605 3.41 -4.24 -24.64
C VAL A 605 4.51 -5.15 -25.19
N ARG A 606 5.07 -6.02 -24.36
CA ARG A 606 6.18 -6.90 -24.74
C ARG A 606 5.74 -8.08 -25.60
N HIS A 607 4.64 -8.74 -25.25
CA HIS A 607 4.24 -10.02 -25.85
C HIS A 607 3.11 -9.88 -26.88
N GLY A 608 2.47 -8.71 -26.97
CA GLY A 608 1.35 -8.46 -27.87
C GLY A 608 0.02 -9.10 -27.44
N THR A 609 -0.02 -9.76 -26.28
CA THR A 609 -1.21 -10.41 -25.72
C THR A 609 -1.48 -9.92 -24.30
N GLY A 610 -2.73 -9.59 -24.00
CA GLY A 610 -3.18 -9.28 -22.65
C GLY A 610 -3.42 -10.53 -21.79
N ASP A 611 -3.72 -10.32 -20.52
CA ASP A 611 -3.92 -11.38 -19.52
C ASP A 611 -5.10 -11.03 -18.58
N VAL A 612 -5.64 -12.04 -17.90
CA VAL A 612 -6.67 -11.87 -16.87
C VAL A 612 -6.02 -11.96 -15.50
N LEU A 613 -5.74 -10.80 -14.91
CA LEU A 613 -5.08 -10.67 -13.62
C LEU A 613 -6.10 -10.50 -12.50
N ARG A 614 -5.84 -11.16 -11.37
CA ARG A 614 -6.65 -11.08 -10.15
C ARG A 614 -5.79 -10.66 -8.98
N THR A 615 -6.18 -9.60 -8.30
CA THR A 615 -5.68 -9.23 -6.97
C THR A 615 -6.85 -9.03 -6.00
N SER A 616 -6.57 -8.81 -4.72
CA SER A 616 -7.61 -8.47 -3.75
C SER A 616 -7.04 -7.59 -2.64
N MET A 617 -7.91 -6.88 -1.93
CA MET A 617 -7.46 -6.10 -0.75
C MET A 617 -6.81 -7.02 0.28
N LEU A 618 -7.46 -8.15 0.61
CA LEU A 618 -6.96 -9.09 1.60
C LEU A 618 -5.56 -9.61 1.28
N SER A 619 -5.32 -9.97 0.01
CA SER A 619 -4.02 -10.49 -0.43
C SER A 619 -2.94 -9.42 -0.50
N SER A 620 -3.28 -8.22 -0.97
CA SER A 620 -2.35 -7.08 -1.00
C SER A 620 -1.84 -6.77 0.41
N VAL A 621 -2.73 -6.77 1.41
CA VAL A 621 -2.33 -6.54 2.80
C VAL A 621 -1.57 -7.74 3.37
N ALA A 622 -1.95 -8.98 3.07
CA ALA A 622 -1.18 -10.15 3.51
C ALA A 622 0.27 -10.13 3.03
N HIS A 623 0.52 -9.68 1.78
CA HIS A 623 1.87 -9.50 1.25
C HIS A 623 2.69 -8.45 2.00
N SER A 624 2.06 -7.35 2.41
CA SER A 624 2.71 -6.29 3.18
C SER A 624 3.15 -6.71 4.59
N LEU A 625 2.70 -7.88 5.05
CA LEU A 625 2.89 -8.39 6.42
C LEU A 625 3.67 -9.72 6.45
N ALA A 626 4.41 -10.05 5.39
CA ALA A 626 5.14 -11.31 5.26
C ALA A 626 6.09 -11.56 6.45
N ASP A 627 6.78 -10.52 6.94
CA ASP A 627 7.67 -10.55 8.11
C ASP A 627 6.99 -10.98 9.42
N THR A 628 5.71 -10.68 9.58
CA THR A 628 4.92 -11.11 10.75
C THR A 628 4.10 -12.37 10.53
N SER A 629 3.74 -12.68 9.28
CA SER A 629 2.85 -13.80 8.96
C SER A 629 3.60 -15.09 8.61
N VAL A 630 4.84 -14.99 8.15
CA VAL A 630 5.70 -16.14 7.86
C VAL A 630 6.54 -16.47 9.09
N VAL A 631 6.31 -17.64 9.68
CA VAL A 631 7.07 -18.13 10.83
C VAL A 631 7.76 -19.43 10.41
N GLY A 632 8.97 -19.29 9.89
CA GLY A 632 9.79 -20.41 9.41
C GLY A 632 10.75 -20.95 10.48
N PRO A 633 11.23 -22.19 10.34
CA PRO A 633 12.19 -22.78 11.27
C PRO A 633 13.52 -22.04 11.21
N GLY A 634 13.94 -21.47 12.34
CA GLY A 634 15.24 -20.80 12.48
C GLY A 634 15.27 -19.31 12.11
N GLY A 635 14.18 -18.74 11.60
CA GLY A 635 14.05 -17.30 11.41
C GLY A 635 13.91 -16.56 12.74
N THR A 636 14.48 -15.36 12.83
CA THR A 636 14.27 -14.50 14.00
C THR A 636 12.84 -13.94 13.93
N PRO A 637 12.01 -14.09 14.99
CA PRO A 637 10.70 -13.46 15.01
C PRO A 637 10.81 -11.95 14.82
N THR A 638 9.87 -11.36 14.09
CA THR A 638 9.78 -9.89 13.98
C THR A 638 9.62 -9.28 15.37
N PRO A 639 10.48 -8.31 15.75
CA PRO A 639 10.37 -7.65 17.06
C PRO A 639 8.99 -7.01 17.25
N ALA A 640 8.37 -7.28 18.39
CA ALA A 640 7.12 -6.64 18.81
C ALA A 640 7.42 -5.38 19.65
N PRO A 641 6.57 -4.35 19.59
CA PRO A 641 6.72 -3.20 20.46
C PRO A 641 6.38 -3.55 21.91
N ASP A 642 6.84 -2.73 22.86
CA ASP A 642 6.41 -2.81 24.26
C ASP A 642 4.89 -2.58 24.42
N ALA A 643 4.36 -2.92 25.60
CA ALA A 643 2.92 -2.88 25.89
C ALA A 643 2.30 -1.47 25.79
N GLU A 644 3.11 -0.42 25.94
CA GLU A 644 2.70 0.99 25.83
C GLU A 644 3.00 1.57 24.44
N LEU A 645 3.44 0.73 23.51
CA LEU A 645 3.77 1.06 22.13
C LEU A 645 4.74 2.25 22.04
N TYR A 646 5.82 2.28 22.82
CA TYR A 646 6.88 3.26 22.58
C TYR A 646 7.86 2.80 21.51
N GLY A 647 8.13 1.49 21.41
CA GLY A 647 9.00 0.95 20.36
C GLY A 647 9.46 -0.48 20.65
N ILE A 648 10.41 -0.96 19.85
CA ILE A 648 10.90 -2.36 19.89
C ILE A 648 12.20 -2.52 20.71
N GLY A 649 12.71 -1.42 21.29
CA GLY A 649 13.89 -1.43 22.15
C GLY A 649 14.44 -0.01 22.38
N PRO A 650 15.40 0.18 23.30
CA PRO A 650 15.90 1.53 23.68
C PRO A 650 16.52 2.32 22.52
N TRP A 651 17.02 1.62 21.48
CA TRP A 651 17.60 2.25 20.30
C TRP A 651 16.60 2.46 19.15
N HIS A 652 15.35 2.04 19.34
CA HIS A 652 14.27 2.08 18.36
C HIS A 652 12.95 2.42 19.05
N ARG A 653 12.83 3.65 19.56
CA ARG A 653 11.78 4.04 20.51
C ARG A 653 11.42 5.53 20.46
N LEU A 654 10.15 5.81 20.77
CA LEU A 654 9.60 7.13 21.05
C LEU A 654 10.00 7.60 22.45
N TYR A 655 10.57 8.79 22.54
CA TYR A 655 10.95 9.45 23.79
C TYR A 655 10.33 10.83 23.89
N GLU A 656 9.80 11.13 25.08
CA GLU A 656 9.30 12.46 25.40
C GLU A 656 10.47 13.42 25.60
N THR A 657 10.28 14.66 25.15
CA THR A 657 11.24 15.77 25.21
C THR A 657 10.58 16.96 25.90
N ALA A 658 11.25 18.11 26.02
CA ALA A 658 10.72 19.27 26.73
C ALA A 658 9.37 19.79 26.18
N ASP A 659 9.12 19.63 24.88
CA ASP A 659 7.96 20.22 24.17
C ASP A 659 7.27 19.27 23.18
N GLY A 660 7.68 18.00 23.14
CA GLY A 660 7.18 17.05 22.16
C GLY A 660 7.83 15.68 22.28
N TRP A 661 7.99 14.98 21.16
CA TRP A 661 8.56 13.64 21.13
C TRP A 661 9.63 13.53 20.05
N VAL A 662 10.62 12.67 20.28
CA VAL A 662 11.54 12.21 19.24
C VAL A 662 11.40 10.71 19.05
N MET A 663 11.61 10.27 17.80
CA MET A 663 11.81 8.87 17.45
C MET A 663 13.31 8.63 17.30
N VAL A 664 13.87 7.77 18.15
CA VAL A 664 15.27 7.33 18.07
C VAL A 664 15.31 6.04 17.25
N THR A 665 16.07 6.00 16.14
CA THR A 665 16.28 4.81 15.29
C THR A 665 17.77 4.60 15.00
N VAL A 666 18.50 4.12 16.00
CA VAL A 666 19.98 4.07 16.00
C VAL A 666 20.48 2.64 16.11
N GLU A 667 20.63 1.95 14.98
CA GLU A 667 20.98 0.52 14.98
C GLU A 667 22.48 0.25 14.85
N ARG A 668 23.24 1.10 14.15
CA ARG A 668 24.67 0.90 13.95
C ARG A 668 25.45 1.06 15.26
N PRO A 669 26.37 0.14 15.61
CA PRO A 669 27.16 0.25 16.84
C PRO A 669 27.89 1.59 17.01
N ALA A 670 28.44 2.14 15.93
CA ALA A 670 29.10 3.44 15.96
C ALA A 670 28.15 4.60 16.27
N ALA A 671 26.92 4.57 15.74
CA ALA A 671 25.92 5.59 16.01
C ALA A 671 25.35 5.44 17.44
N ARG A 672 25.15 4.21 17.91
CA ARG A 672 24.76 3.93 19.31
C ARG A 672 25.80 4.46 20.29
N ALA A 673 27.09 4.23 20.03
CA ALA A 673 28.17 4.74 20.87
C ALA A 673 28.21 6.28 20.92
N ARG A 674 27.95 6.95 19.78
CA ARG A 674 27.86 8.42 19.72
C ARG A 674 26.69 8.95 20.54
N LEU A 675 25.49 8.39 20.33
CA LEU A 675 24.30 8.79 21.10
C LEU A 675 24.51 8.53 22.59
N ALA A 676 25.02 7.36 22.96
CA ALA A 676 25.29 7.01 24.34
C ALA A 676 26.25 8.01 25.01
N ALA A 677 27.35 8.34 24.34
CA ALA A 677 28.31 9.32 24.82
C ALA A 677 27.70 10.72 24.95
N ARG A 678 26.85 11.11 23.99
CA ARG A 678 26.19 12.43 23.99
C ARG A 678 25.15 12.58 25.09
N LEU A 679 24.43 11.51 25.41
CA LEU A 679 23.42 11.48 26.47
C LEU A 679 24.00 11.13 27.85
N GLY A 680 25.25 10.66 27.92
CA GLY A 680 25.89 10.25 29.17
C GLY A 680 25.29 8.96 29.75
N VAL A 681 24.79 8.06 28.90
CA VAL A 681 24.11 6.81 29.30
C VAL A 681 25.02 5.60 29.13
N ASP A 682 24.77 4.53 29.90
CA ASP A 682 25.52 3.28 29.79
C ASP A 682 24.90 2.35 28.73
N PRO A 683 25.50 2.17 27.54
CA PRO A 683 24.95 1.31 26.51
C PRO A 683 24.99 -0.19 26.88
N ALA A 684 25.68 -0.57 27.96
CA ALA A 684 25.72 -1.93 28.48
C ALA A 684 24.66 -2.22 29.56
N ALA A 685 23.89 -1.20 29.98
CA ALA A 685 22.74 -1.40 30.87
C ALA A 685 21.69 -2.31 30.21
N ASP A 686 20.85 -2.96 31.03
CA ASP A 686 19.71 -3.68 30.50
C ASP A 686 18.73 -2.74 29.78
N ALA A 687 17.86 -3.32 28.94
CA ALA A 687 17.05 -2.54 28.00
C ALA A 687 16.13 -1.53 28.69
N ASP A 688 15.54 -1.87 29.83
CA ASP A 688 14.62 -1.01 30.57
C ASP A 688 15.39 0.11 31.27
N ALA A 689 16.50 -0.22 31.93
CA ALA A 689 17.37 0.76 32.57
C ALA A 689 17.96 1.75 31.54
N LEU A 690 18.41 1.26 30.39
CA LEU A 690 18.91 2.09 29.30
C LEU A 690 17.80 2.98 28.71
N ALA A 691 16.59 2.44 28.51
CA ALA A 691 15.47 3.24 28.03
C ALA A 691 15.13 4.36 29.01
N ALA A 692 15.12 4.09 30.32
CA ALA A 692 14.90 5.11 31.34
C ALA A 692 16.00 6.19 31.34
N GLN A 693 17.27 5.80 31.23
CA GLN A 693 18.40 6.74 31.14
C GLN A 693 18.31 7.64 29.89
N ILE A 694 17.96 7.08 28.73
CA ILE A 694 17.75 7.87 27.50
C ILE A 694 16.56 8.82 27.66
N ALA A 695 15.45 8.35 28.24
CA ALA A 695 14.28 9.18 28.51
C ALA A 695 14.61 10.35 29.45
N ASP A 696 15.38 10.11 30.51
CA ASP A 696 15.86 11.17 31.42
C ASP A 696 16.72 12.20 30.67
N ALA A 697 17.66 11.75 29.86
CA ALA A 697 18.59 12.63 29.15
C ALA A 697 17.92 13.49 28.06
N LEU A 698 16.89 12.98 27.38
CA LEU A 698 16.22 13.69 26.30
C LEU A 698 15.18 14.73 26.77
N ARG A 699 14.78 14.71 28.05
CA ARG A 699 13.74 15.60 28.59
C ARG A 699 14.14 17.09 28.66
N ASP A 700 15.44 17.39 28.67
CA ASP A 700 15.94 18.74 28.97
C ASP A 700 15.99 19.68 27.77
N ALA A 701 15.77 19.19 26.55
CA ALA A 701 15.75 19.99 25.32
C ALA A 701 14.55 19.63 24.45
N THR A 702 14.24 20.49 23.49
CA THR A 702 13.12 20.31 22.56
C THR A 702 13.37 19.22 21.54
N ALA A 703 12.31 18.67 20.95
CA ALA A 703 12.44 17.64 19.91
C ALA A 703 13.26 18.12 18.70
N VAL A 704 13.07 19.38 18.29
CA VAL A 704 13.77 19.99 17.15
C VAL A 704 15.24 20.27 17.46
N GLU A 705 15.58 20.66 18.69
CA GLU A 705 16.99 20.83 19.10
C GLU A 705 17.76 19.51 19.02
N TRP A 706 17.18 18.42 19.53
CA TRP A 706 17.78 17.09 19.45
C TRP A 706 17.97 16.61 18.00
N GLU A 707 16.94 16.77 17.16
CA GLU A 707 17.02 16.42 15.74
C GLU A 707 18.13 17.23 15.03
N SER A 708 18.13 18.55 15.21
CA SER A 708 19.07 19.46 14.52
C SER A 708 20.52 19.23 14.94
N GLU A 709 20.76 18.81 16.17
CA GLU A 709 22.09 18.48 16.68
C GLU A 709 22.59 17.13 16.18
N LEU A 710 21.78 16.08 16.32
CA LEU A 710 22.23 14.69 16.18
C LEU A 710 22.18 14.17 14.74
N LEU A 711 21.19 14.62 13.96
CA LEU A 711 20.97 14.09 12.62
C LEU A 711 22.14 14.35 11.66
N PRO A 712 22.76 15.56 11.63
CA PRO A 712 23.94 15.81 10.80
C PRO A 712 25.16 14.95 11.15
N GLU A 713 25.24 14.44 12.39
CA GLU A 713 26.31 13.54 12.84
C GLU A 713 26.07 12.07 12.46
N GLY A 714 24.98 11.79 11.73
CA GLY A 714 24.57 10.45 11.32
C GLY A 714 24.00 9.61 12.47
N VAL A 715 23.37 10.28 13.45
CA VAL A 715 22.60 9.66 14.53
C VAL A 715 21.12 9.99 14.29
N THR A 716 20.34 8.99 13.87
CA THR A 716 18.93 9.20 13.48
C THR A 716 18.04 9.39 14.71
N VAL A 717 17.88 10.65 15.12
CA VAL A 717 16.87 11.11 16.08
C VAL A 717 16.00 12.11 15.34
N VAL A 718 14.71 11.80 15.24
CA VAL A 718 13.76 12.56 14.41
C VAL A 718 12.64 13.10 15.29
N ALA A 719 12.36 14.39 15.20
CA ALA A 719 11.23 15.01 15.85
C ALA A 719 9.92 14.42 15.30
N VAL A 720 9.05 13.98 16.19
CA VAL A 720 7.72 13.49 15.82
C VAL A 720 6.87 14.69 15.44
N SER A 721 6.25 14.66 14.25
CA SER A 721 5.31 15.70 13.85
C SER A 721 4.18 15.82 14.90
N PRO A 722 3.82 17.04 15.32
CA PRO A 722 2.74 17.26 16.29
C PRO A 722 1.35 16.99 15.72
N TRP A 723 1.25 16.64 14.43
CA TRP A 723 -0.01 16.36 13.74
C TRP A 723 -0.01 14.99 13.08
N GLY A 724 -1.21 14.48 12.78
CA GLY A 724 -1.39 13.31 11.92
C GLY A 724 -0.83 13.54 10.50
N LEU A 725 -0.66 12.45 9.73
CA LEU A 725 -0.16 12.49 8.36
C LEU A 725 -0.91 13.48 7.46
N ASP A 726 -2.23 13.43 7.53
CA ASP A 726 -3.18 14.28 6.81
C ASP A 726 -2.94 15.77 7.04
N ARG A 727 -2.78 16.20 8.29
CA ARG A 727 -2.52 17.61 8.62
C ARG A 727 -1.05 17.99 8.42
N THR A 728 -0.11 17.08 8.70
CA THR A 728 1.32 17.28 8.41
C THR A 728 1.54 17.56 6.92
N PHE A 729 0.80 16.85 6.06
CA PHE A 729 0.81 17.11 4.62
C PHE A 729 0.31 18.52 4.27
N VAL A 730 -0.77 18.99 4.90
CA VAL A 730 -1.38 20.29 4.56
C VAL A 730 -0.57 21.48 5.08
N VAL A 731 -0.12 21.44 6.34
CA VAL A 731 0.48 22.61 7.02
C VAL A 731 1.92 22.40 7.51
N GLY A 732 2.48 21.20 7.40
CA GLY A 732 3.82 20.91 7.90
C GLY A 732 4.92 21.36 6.94
N ASP A 733 5.96 21.99 7.49
CA ASP A 733 7.13 22.46 6.73
C ASP A 733 7.82 21.34 5.94
N ILE A 734 7.83 20.13 6.51
CA ILE A 734 8.39 18.94 5.84
C ILE A 734 7.70 18.64 4.51
N ALA A 735 6.39 18.90 4.38
CA ALA A 735 5.69 18.66 3.13
C ALA A 735 6.09 19.67 2.03
N GLU A 736 6.52 20.88 2.40
CA GLU A 736 7.12 21.85 1.49
C GLU A 736 8.53 21.41 1.10
N GLU A 737 9.36 21.11 2.10
CA GLU A 737 10.76 20.75 1.93
C GLU A 737 10.94 19.53 1.02
N LEU A 738 10.10 18.51 1.21
CA LEU A 738 10.12 17.29 0.39
C LEU A 738 9.38 17.45 -0.96
N GLY A 739 8.79 18.62 -1.21
CA GLY A 739 8.00 18.94 -2.40
C GLY A 739 6.84 17.99 -2.60
N LEU A 740 6.06 17.71 -1.54
CA LEU A 740 4.97 16.73 -1.55
C LEU A 740 3.66 17.27 -2.11
N ARG A 741 3.53 18.58 -2.26
CA ARG A 741 2.30 19.26 -2.67
C ARG A 741 2.43 19.82 -4.09
N ALA A 742 1.35 19.75 -4.84
CA ALA A 742 1.17 20.44 -6.11
C ALA A 742 -0.19 21.15 -6.12
N PRO A 743 -0.32 22.32 -6.77
CA PRO A 743 -1.62 22.96 -6.94
C PRO A 743 -2.51 22.11 -7.86
N SER A 744 -3.80 22.11 -7.59
CA SER A 744 -4.85 21.51 -8.42
C SER A 744 -6.13 22.31 -8.26
N THR A 745 -7.04 22.21 -9.22
CA THR A 745 -8.35 22.86 -9.14
C THR A 745 -9.47 21.82 -9.18
N HIS A 746 -10.58 22.13 -8.51
CA HIS A 746 -11.78 21.32 -8.58
C HIS A 746 -13.00 22.22 -8.76
N PRO A 747 -13.98 21.89 -9.62
CA PRO A 747 -15.09 22.80 -9.95
C PRO A 747 -15.93 23.29 -8.76
N THR A 748 -15.95 22.56 -7.64
CA THR A 748 -16.68 22.94 -6.42
C THR A 748 -15.80 23.42 -5.26
N LEU A 749 -14.48 23.15 -5.31
CA LEU A 749 -13.56 23.50 -4.24
C LEU A 749 -12.66 24.67 -4.62
N ASP A 750 -12.55 25.03 -5.90
CA ASP A 750 -11.50 25.89 -6.47
C ASP A 750 -10.10 25.28 -6.25
N GLU A 751 -9.06 26.11 -6.08
CA GLU A 751 -7.68 25.66 -5.90
C GLU A 751 -7.48 24.94 -4.56
N TYR A 752 -6.74 23.83 -4.56
CA TYR A 752 -6.45 23.03 -3.37
C TYR A 752 -5.14 22.25 -3.54
N PRO A 753 -4.40 21.93 -2.45
CA PRO A 753 -3.07 21.32 -2.56
C PRO A 753 -3.13 19.79 -2.69
N ARG A 754 -3.04 19.22 -3.89
CA ARG A 754 -2.95 17.75 -4.07
C ARG A 754 -1.56 17.20 -3.78
N ALA A 755 -1.45 15.88 -3.66
CA ALA A 755 -0.15 15.22 -3.67
C ALA A 755 0.56 15.46 -5.02
N SER A 756 1.85 15.79 -4.94
CA SER A 756 2.78 15.81 -6.07
C SER A 756 3.01 14.39 -6.60
N SER A 757 3.59 14.25 -7.79
CA SER A 757 3.85 12.93 -8.37
C SER A 757 4.67 12.03 -7.46
N TYR A 758 4.17 10.82 -7.22
CA TYR A 758 4.78 9.83 -6.33
C TYR A 758 6.10 9.24 -6.84
N VAL A 759 6.30 9.26 -8.17
CA VAL A 759 7.51 8.77 -8.85
C VAL A 759 8.09 9.93 -9.65
N ARG A 760 9.37 10.27 -9.41
CA ARG A 760 10.07 11.25 -10.21
C ARG A 760 10.89 10.57 -11.28
N PHE A 761 10.61 10.90 -12.53
CA PHE A 761 11.33 10.42 -13.70
C PHE A 761 12.34 11.48 -14.15
N SER A 762 13.52 11.05 -14.57
CA SER A 762 14.55 11.95 -15.13
C SER A 762 14.28 12.36 -16.58
N ARG A 763 13.48 11.58 -17.33
CA ARG A 763 13.11 11.86 -18.73
C ARG A 763 11.61 12.05 -18.88
N SER A 764 10.79 11.06 -18.50
CA SER A 764 9.34 11.17 -18.65
C SER A 764 8.74 12.27 -17.76
N ARG A 765 7.65 12.90 -18.20
CA ARG A 765 6.89 13.84 -17.36
C ARG A 765 5.76 13.14 -16.60
N SER A 766 5.47 13.57 -15.39
CA SER A 766 4.24 13.20 -14.68
C SER A 766 3.07 14.08 -15.12
N VAL A 767 1.84 13.53 -15.09
CA VAL A 767 0.60 14.21 -15.48
C VAL A 767 -0.29 14.41 -14.26
N LEU A 768 -0.26 15.60 -13.67
CA LEU A 768 -1.07 15.94 -12.49
C LEU A 768 -2.41 16.57 -12.89
N GLY A 769 -3.29 15.79 -13.52
CA GLY A 769 -4.60 16.27 -13.94
C GLY A 769 -5.58 16.49 -12.77
N ASP A 770 -6.52 17.41 -12.96
CA ASP A 770 -7.59 17.70 -11.99
C ASP A 770 -8.61 16.54 -11.89
N ALA A 771 -9.40 16.53 -10.81
CA ALA A 771 -10.49 15.55 -10.67
C ALA A 771 -11.77 16.07 -11.35
N PRO A 772 -12.44 15.27 -12.19
CA PRO A 772 -13.71 15.65 -12.82
C PRO A 772 -14.91 15.49 -11.87
N MET A 773 -15.92 16.31 -12.10
CA MET A 773 -17.27 16.10 -11.59
C MET A 773 -17.89 14.82 -12.17
N CYS A 774 -18.88 14.24 -11.50
CA CYS A 774 -19.59 13.09 -12.02
C CYS A 774 -20.16 13.35 -13.42
N GLY A 775 -19.76 12.52 -14.40
CA GLY A 775 -20.24 12.58 -15.77
C GLY A 775 -19.72 13.75 -16.61
N GLN A 776 -18.76 14.53 -16.10
CA GLN A 776 -18.22 15.73 -16.76
C GLN A 776 -17.76 15.49 -18.20
N ASP A 777 -17.26 14.30 -18.51
CA ASP A 777 -16.66 13.96 -19.80
C ASP A 777 -17.58 13.11 -20.70
N THR A 778 -18.80 12.83 -20.26
CA THR A 778 -19.72 11.91 -20.94
C THR A 778 -19.93 12.26 -22.41
N GLU A 779 -20.35 13.50 -22.71
CA GLU A 779 -20.63 13.92 -24.09
C GLU A 779 -19.39 13.87 -24.98
N ARG A 780 -18.24 14.30 -24.44
CA ARG A 780 -16.97 14.33 -25.17
C ARG A 780 -16.49 12.92 -25.52
N VAL A 781 -16.46 12.02 -24.53
CA VAL A 781 -16.01 10.63 -24.74
C VAL A 781 -16.95 9.88 -25.69
N LEU A 782 -18.27 10.11 -25.60
CA LEU A 782 -19.23 9.52 -26.54
C LEU A 782 -19.07 10.07 -27.97
N ALA A 783 -18.73 11.35 -28.12
CA ALA A 783 -18.44 11.92 -29.44
C ALA A 783 -17.20 11.28 -30.08
N GLU A 784 -16.16 10.98 -29.30
CA GLU A 784 -14.96 10.27 -29.79
C GLU A 784 -15.29 8.86 -30.30
N LEU A 785 -16.28 8.18 -29.70
CA LEU A 785 -16.74 6.87 -30.17
C LEU A 785 -17.45 6.93 -31.53
N ALA A 786 -18.09 8.06 -31.85
CA ALA A 786 -18.75 8.28 -33.14
C ALA A 786 -17.75 8.46 -34.30
N GLU A 787 -16.51 8.84 -34.01
CA GLU A 787 -15.45 8.91 -35.01
C GLU A 787 -14.94 7.49 -35.37
N PRO A 788 -14.61 7.22 -36.66
CA PRO A 788 -13.96 5.98 -37.04
C PRO A 788 -12.67 5.83 -36.22
N ALA A 789 -12.42 4.63 -35.69
CA ALA A 789 -11.15 4.35 -35.02
C ALA A 789 -10.01 4.65 -36.01
N VAL A 790 -9.26 5.72 -35.77
CA VAL A 790 -8.02 5.97 -36.49
C VAL A 790 -7.07 4.88 -36.05
N ASP A 791 -6.63 4.05 -37.00
CA ASP A 791 -5.64 3.01 -36.74
C ASP A 791 -4.29 3.70 -36.48
N ALA A 792 -4.11 4.21 -35.25
CA ALA A 792 -2.96 5.01 -34.84
C ALA A 792 -1.69 4.15 -34.61
N ARG A 793 -1.65 2.92 -35.15
CA ARG A 793 -0.59 1.94 -34.89
C ARG A 793 -0.02 1.30 -36.16
N SER A 794 0.06 2.07 -37.26
CA SER A 794 0.91 1.76 -38.42
C SER A 794 2.33 2.25 -38.23
#